data_AF-A0ABD0UCC0-F1
#
_entry.id   AF-A0ABD0UCC0-F1
#
_cell.length_a   1.000
_cell.length_b   1.000
_cell.length_c   1.000
_cell.angle_alpha   90.00
_cell.angle_beta   90.00
_cell.angle_gamma   90.00
#
_symmetry.space_group_name_H-M   'P 1'
#
loop_
_entity.id
_entity.type
_entity.pdbx_description
1 polymer ?
#
loop_
_entity_poly.entity_id
_entity_poly.type
_entity_poly.pdbx_seq_one_letter_code
_entity_poly.pdbx_strand_id
1 'polypeptide(L)'
;MDLSASSSASERVSRRAAIIIRHLREAPGYGSPPIVLTPCISYSPPESSEKVSFDTRELRLLLDGHDVEARDWVFRLMEESSLFCPRRRGGNQVFVAPDYNQSMEQQREMTMRRIQFLLERGVFDGWLTDSGVDLEMRKLAMQECIGLYDHSLAIKLGVHFFLWGAAIQFFGTKRHHDKFLRESENYLIKGCFAMTELGHGSNVRGIETIATFDKNTQEFFINSPCESAQKYWIGGAAKHATHTIIFSQLHINGTSQGVHAFIGQIRDANGNIMSNVRIADCGHKIGLNGVDNGRIWFDNFRVPRENLLNSVADVLPDGQYVSAIKDPDQRFAAFLAPLTSGRVIIAVNAVYISKMALAIAVRYGLTRRAFSLSSNEPEVLLLDYPSHQRRLLPLIAKTCAMSIAANNLKKIYVKRSPDTSKILHIYSSAYKATFTWQNMKTLQECREACGGQGLKTENRIGILKGEFDVQSTFEGDNNVLMQQVSKALLSEYISAQKKKQPFKGLGLEHMNSPCPVIPANLTSSSLRSIEFQNDVFCLRERDLLNRYASEVYQYQQQGKSRETAVLLSYQLAEDLARAFTERTILQLLIEKVKSATGPLKDVLELLRSMYALICIEEDASFLRYGYVALRQLLPLTKTHKNSSLIVLVNQLRSTGLLVLLSQGVHAFIGQIRDANGNIMPNVRIADCGHKIGLNGVDNGRIWFDNFRVPRENLLNSVADVLPDGQYIFAAFLAPLTSGRVNIAVHAVYISKMALAIALRYGLTRRAFSLSSNEPEVLLLDYPSHQRRLLPLIAKTCAMSIAANNLKKICVKRSPDTSKILHIYSSAYKATFSWQNMKTLQECREACGGQGFKTENRIGILKGEFDVQSTFEGDNNVLMQQVSKALLSEYISAQKKKQPFKGLGLEHMNSPCPVIPANLTSSALRSIEFQNDVFCLRERDLLNRYASEVYQYQQQGKSRETAVLLSYQLAEDLARAFTERTILQLLIEKVKSATGPLKDVLELLRSMYALICIEEDASFLRYGYLSLSNAAAVRKEVMKLCGNVRPHALALVNSFGIPDSFLSPIAFDWIEANSWTS
;
A
#
# COMPACT_ATOMS: atom_id res chain seq x y z
N MET A 1 30.84 -38.34 -42.40
CA MET A 1 31.27 -37.36 -43.41
C MET A 1 30.70 -36.02 -43.02
N ASP A 2 31.61 -35.13 -42.63
CA ASP A 2 31.57 -33.66 -42.49
C ASP A 2 30.33 -32.93 -41.96
N LEU A 3 30.43 -32.57 -40.68
CA LEU A 3 29.73 -31.45 -40.04
C LEU A 3 30.61 -30.19 -40.10
N SER A 4 30.54 -29.43 -41.18
CA SER A 4 31.06 -28.05 -41.22
C SER A 4 30.37 -27.23 -42.31
N ALA A 5 29.30 -26.52 -41.95
CA ALA A 5 28.85 -25.36 -42.74
C ALA A 5 28.06 -24.39 -41.85
N SER A 6 28.75 -23.34 -41.42
CA SER A 6 28.12 -22.12 -40.94
C SER A 6 27.39 -21.44 -42.12
N SER A 7 26.08 -21.62 -42.23
CA SER A 7 25.30 -20.88 -43.24
C SER A 7 25.35 -19.37 -42.94
N SER A 8 25.69 -18.57 -43.94
CA SER A 8 25.74 -17.11 -43.82
C SER A 8 24.36 -16.54 -43.50
N ALA A 9 24.29 -15.36 -42.88
CA ALA A 9 23.02 -14.70 -42.58
C ALA A 9 22.17 -14.45 -43.85
N SER A 10 22.82 -14.24 -45.00
CA SER A 10 22.20 -14.04 -46.32
C SER A 10 21.47 -15.29 -46.83
N GLU A 11 22.06 -16.48 -46.67
CA GLU A 11 21.42 -17.75 -47.06
C GLU A 11 20.18 -18.06 -46.22
N ARG A 12 20.23 -17.77 -44.91
CA ARG A 12 19.08 -17.98 -44.01
C ARG A 12 17.91 -17.03 -44.34
N VAL A 13 18.20 -15.80 -44.73
CA VAL A 13 17.18 -14.83 -45.18
C VAL A 13 16.60 -15.25 -46.54
N SER A 14 17.44 -15.65 -47.49
CA SER A 14 16.99 -16.10 -48.83
C SER A 14 16.14 -17.36 -48.76
N ARG A 15 16.49 -18.31 -47.89
CA ARG A 15 15.71 -19.54 -47.68
C ARG A 15 14.36 -19.24 -47.03
N ARG A 16 14.30 -18.30 -46.07
CA ARG A 16 13.03 -17.83 -45.46
C ARG A 16 12.14 -17.11 -46.48
N ALA A 17 12.71 -16.24 -47.30
CA ALA A 17 11.97 -15.54 -48.35
C ALA A 17 11.40 -16.51 -49.40
N ALA A 18 12.18 -17.50 -49.84
CA ALA A 18 11.75 -18.52 -50.79
C ALA A 18 10.60 -19.39 -50.24
N ILE A 19 10.62 -19.71 -48.93
CA ILE A 19 9.56 -20.48 -48.27
C ILE A 19 8.26 -19.66 -48.17
N ILE A 20 8.35 -18.36 -47.83
CA ILE A 20 7.18 -17.46 -47.80
C ILE A 20 6.57 -17.29 -49.20
N ILE A 21 7.42 -17.12 -50.24
CA ILE A 21 6.98 -17.00 -51.63
C ILE A 21 6.29 -18.29 -52.12
N ARG A 22 6.79 -19.46 -51.71
CA ARG A 22 6.16 -20.74 -52.01
C ARG A 22 4.79 -20.88 -51.36
N HIS A 23 4.62 -20.36 -50.14
CA HIS A 23 3.33 -20.39 -49.41
C HIS A 23 2.28 -19.42 -49.98
N LEU A 24 2.70 -18.30 -50.57
CA LEU A 24 1.80 -17.38 -51.26
C LEU A 24 1.31 -17.93 -52.62
N ARG A 25 1.99 -18.93 -53.19
CA ARG A 25 1.72 -19.45 -54.54
C ARG A 25 1.04 -20.81 -54.59
N GLU A 26 1.12 -21.62 -53.53
CA GLU A 26 0.51 -22.95 -53.49
C GLU A 26 -0.52 -23.04 -52.35
N ALA A 27 -1.81 -22.95 -52.69
CA ALA A 27 -2.89 -23.42 -51.84
C ALA A 27 -3.49 -24.70 -52.44
N PRO A 28 -2.94 -25.90 -52.16
CA PRO A 28 -3.66 -27.13 -52.45
C PRO A 28 -4.82 -27.28 -51.48
N GLY A 29 -6.02 -27.48 -52.02
CA GLY A 29 -7.22 -27.84 -51.28
C GLY A 29 -7.12 -29.24 -50.70
N TYR A 30 -6.41 -29.40 -49.58
CA TYR A 30 -6.62 -30.53 -48.69
C TYR A 30 -7.74 -30.17 -47.71
N GLY A 31 -8.81 -30.96 -47.73
CA GLY A 31 -9.87 -30.92 -46.73
C GLY A 31 -9.25 -31.18 -45.36
N SER A 32 -9.02 -30.12 -44.60
CA SER A 32 -8.52 -30.21 -43.24
C SER A 32 -9.52 -31.03 -42.41
N PRO A 33 -9.10 -32.01 -41.59
CA PRO A 33 -10.00 -32.59 -40.61
C PRO A 33 -10.58 -31.45 -39.75
N PRO A 34 -11.88 -31.49 -39.41
CA PRO A 34 -12.50 -30.41 -38.65
C PRO A 34 -11.74 -30.20 -37.34
N ILE A 35 -11.34 -28.96 -37.09
CA ILE A 35 -10.76 -28.59 -35.79
C ILE A 35 -11.82 -28.95 -34.75
N VAL A 36 -11.46 -29.87 -33.84
CA VAL A 36 -12.30 -30.17 -32.68
C VAL A 36 -12.33 -28.90 -31.84
N LEU A 37 -13.42 -28.14 -31.93
CA LEU A 37 -13.61 -26.94 -31.13
C LEU A 37 -13.76 -27.37 -29.68
N THR A 38 -12.74 -27.10 -28.86
CA THR A 38 -12.91 -27.10 -27.41
C THR A 38 -13.96 -26.04 -27.07
N PRO A 39 -14.93 -26.30 -26.18
CA PRO A 39 -15.86 -25.27 -25.74
C PRO A 39 -15.08 -24.06 -25.23
N CYS A 40 -15.36 -22.87 -25.76
CA CYS A 40 -14.88 -21.63 -25.17
C CYS A 40 -15.32 -21.58 -23.70
N ILE A 41 -14.51 -20.95 -22.84
CA ILE A 41 -14.91 -20.68 -21.45
C ILE A 41 -16.23 -19.89 -21.50
N SER A 42 -17.30 -20.48 -20.95
CA SER A 42 -18.60 -19.81 -20.83
C SER A 42 -18.57 -18.84 -19.65
N TYR A 43 -18.92 -17.58 -19.91
CA TYR A 43 -19.17 -16.62 -18.83
C TYR A 43 -20.55 -16.87 -18.24
N SER A 44 -20.59 -17.06 -16.92
CA SER A 44 -21.82 -17.01 -16.14
C SER A 44 -21.71 -15.83 -15.16
N PRO A 45 -22.68 -14.89 -15.14
CA PRO A 45 -22.69 -13.83 -14.15
C PRO A 45 -22.71 -14.44 -12.74
N PRO A 46 -21.88 -13.96 -11.79
CA PRO A 46 -21.94 -14.43 -10.41
C PRO A 46 -23.35 -14.36 -9.83
N GLU A 47 -24.12 -13.33 -10.19
CA GLU A 47 -25.50 -13.16 -9.74
C GLU A 47 -26.44 -14.30 -10.16
N SER A 48 -26.07 -15.09 -11.17
CA SER A 48 -26.84 -16.27 -11.62
C SER A 48 -26.45 -17.57 -10.91
N SER A 49 -25.23 -17.66 -10.38
CA SER A 49 -24.68 -18.88 -9.76
C SER A 49 -24.59 -18.79 -8.23
N GLU A 50 -24.49 -17.58 -7.67
CA GLU A 50 -24.32 -17.34 -6.24
C GLU A 50 -25.69 -17.16 -5.55
N LYS A 51 -25.94 -17.91 -4.47
CA LYS A 51 -27.12 -17.70 -3.62
C LYS A 51 -26.80 -16.67 -2.55
N VAL A 52 -27.61 -15.61 -2.46
CA VAL A 52 -27.50 -14.60 -1.41
C VAL A 52 -28.29 -15.05 -0.18
N SER A 53 -27.65 -15.11 0.98
CA SER A 53 -28.25 -15.57 2.25
C SER A 53 -28.91 -14.46 3.09
N PHE A 54 -28.80 -13.20 2.69
CA PHE A 54 -29.32 -12.03 3.40
C PHE A 54 -29.73 -10.92 2.41
N ASP A 55 -30.52 -9.93 2.83
CA ASP A 55 -30.84 -8.79 1.97
C ASP A 55 -29.64 -7.83 1.85
N THR A 56 -29.09 -7.74 0.64
CA THR A 56 -27.98 -6.83 0.32
C THR A 56 -28.28 -5.36 0.63
N ARG A 57 -29.55 -4.94 0.62
CA ARG A 57 -29.96 -3.57 0.97
C ARG A 57 -29.75 -3.26 2.44
N GLU A 58 -30.01 -4.22 3.33
CA GLU A 58 -29.78 -4.04 4.77
C GLU A 58 -28.30 -3.84 5.08
N LEU A 59 -27.42 -4.63 4.45
CA LEU A 59 -25.98 -4.46 4.60
C LEU A 59 -25.50 -3.13 3.99
N ARG A 60 -26.05 -2.72 2.85
CA ARG A 60 -25.78 -1.39 2.27
C ARG A 60 -26.16 -0.27 3.25
N LEU A 61 -27.35 -0.32 3.82
CA LEU A 61 -27.82 0.66 4.81
C LEU A 61 -26.90 0.73 6.03
N LEU A 62 -26.36 -0.41 6.48
CA LEU A 62 -25.39 -0.44 7.57
C LEU A 62 -24.01 0.15 7.18
N LEU A 63 -23.49 -0.23 6.02
CA LEU A 63 -22.13 0.11 5.58
C LEU A 63 -22.02 1.54 5.01
N ASP A 64 -23.07 2.06 4.38
CA ASP A 64 -23.12 3.44 3.89
C ASP A 64 -23.66 4.38 4.99
N GLY A 65 -24.54 3.85 5.86
CA GLY A 65 -24.92 4.41 7.15
C GLY A 65 -25.94 5.54 7.12
N HIS A 66 -26.06 6.30 6.02
CA HIS A 66 -26.94 7.47 5.88
C HIS A 66 -27.06 7.94 4.42
N ASP A 67 -28.09 8.77 4.15
CA ASP A 67 -28.29 9.54 2.92
C ASP A 67 -28.23 8.73 1.62
N VAL A 68 -28.74 7.51 1.63
CA VAL A 68 -28.66 6.57 0.51
C VAL A 68 -29.32 7.12 -0.76
N GLU A 69 -30.45 7.82 -0.63
CA GLU A 69 -31.14 8.44 -1.77
C GLU A 69 -30.32 9.57 -2.41
N ALA A 70 -29.66 10.39 -1.59
CA ALA A 70 -28.78 11.45 -2.09
C ALA A 70 -27.55 10.86 -2.81
N ARG A 71 -27.01 9.75 -2.33
CA ARG A 71 -25.95 9.00 -3.01
C ARG A 71 -26.40 8.49 -4.37
N ASP A 72 -27.57 7.85 -4.41
CA ASP A 72 -28.16 7.31 -5.65
C ASP A 72 -28.47 8.41 -6.65
N TRP A 73 -28.90 9.59 -6.19
CA TRP A 73 -29.07 10.76 -7.03
C TRP A 73 -27.76 11.24 -7.66
N VAL A 74 -26.68 11.39 -6.87
CA VAL A 74 -25.37 11.80 -7.40
C VAL A 74 -24.79 10.77 -8.37
N PHE A 75 -24.97 9.47 -8.11
CA PHE A 75 -24.56 8.43 -9.07
C PHE A 75 -25.30 8.54 -10.40
N ARG A 76 -26.62 8.72 -10.39
CA ARG A 76 -27.41 8.92 -11.62
C ARG A 76 -26.96 10.15 -12.41
N LEU A 77 -26.69 11.28 -11.75
CA LEU A 77 -26.16 12.48 -12.41
C LEU A 77 -24.87 12.21 -13.18
N MET A 78 -23.97 11.37 -12.63
CA MET A 78 -22.73 10.99 -13.29
C MET A 78 -22.96 9.96 -14.40
N GLU A 79 -23.89 9.02 -14.24
CA GLU A 79 -24.20 8.01 -15.26
C GLU A 79 -24.84 8.61 -16.53
N GLU A 80 -25.64 9.66 -16.38
CA GLU A 80 -26.43 10.26 -17.45
C GLU A 80 -25.67 11.32 -18.25
N SER A 81 -24.57 11.86 -17.71
CA SER A 81 -23.84 12.99 -18.31
C SER A 81 -22.58 12.55 -19.06
N SER A 82 -22.40 13.05 -20.28
CA SER A 82 -21.22 12.77 -21.10
C SER A 82 -19.90 13.29 -20.49
N LEU A 83 -19.96 14.26 -19.57
CA LEU A 83 -18.79 14.78 -18.83
C LEU A 83 -18.12 13.71 -17.95
N PHE A 84 -18.86 12.66 -17.59
CA PHE A 84 -18.40 11.55 -16.74
C PHE A 84 -18.07 10.29 -17.54
N CYS A 85 -18.02 10.41 -18.88
CA CYS A 85 -17.59 9.39 -19.82
C CYS A 85 -18.32 8.03 -19.66
N PRO A 86 -19.66 7.98 -19.67
CA PRO A 86 -20.41 6.74 -19.56
C PRO A 86 -20.16 5.81 -20.76
N ARG A 87 -19.91 4.54 -20.49
CA ARG A 87 -19.66 3.48 -21.49
C ARG A 87 -20.62 2.33 -21.28
N ARG A 88 -21.41 1.98 -22.30
CA ARG A 88 -22.29 0.79 -22.29
C ARG A 88 -21.53 -0.43 -22.80
N ARG A 89 -21.41 -1.48 -21.97
CA ARG A 89 -20.71 -2.73 -22.34
C ARG A 89 -21.44 -3.95 -21.76
N GLY A 90 -21.49 -5.05 -22.52
CA GLY A 90 -22.00 -6.34 -22.02
C GLY A 90 -23.50 -6.34 -21.68
N GLY A 91 -24.35 -5.78 -22.54
CA GLY A 91 -25.79 -5.62 -22.31
C GLY A 91 -26.16 -4.21 -21.83
N ASN A 92 -26.99 -4.10 -20.78
CA ASN A 92 -27.54 -2.83 -20.26
C ASN A 92 -26.67 -2.14 -19.18
N GLN A 93 -25.46 -2.63 -18.89
CA GLN A 93 -24.60 -2.04 -17.86
C GLN A 93 -23.90 -0.76 -18.35
N VAL A 94 -23.88 0.27 -17.49
CA VAL A 94 -23.20 1.55 -17.72
C VAL A 94 -21.99 1.65 -16.79
N PHE A 95 -20.83 1.96 -17.36
CA PHE A 95 -19.59 2.17 -16.62
C PHE A 95 -19.14 3.62 -16.78
N VAL A 96 -18.90 4.32 -15.67
CA VAL A 96 -18.33 5.66 -15.65
C VAL A 96 -16.91 5.63 -15.10
N ALA A 97 -16.00 6.36 -15.77
CA ALA A 97 -14.63 6.57 -15.31
C ALA A 97 -14.04 7.78 -16.04
N PRO A 98 -13.16 8.56 -15.39
CA PRO A 98 -12.39 9.59 -16.08
C PRO A 98 -11.63 9.05 -17.29
N ASP A 99 -11.44 9.90 -18.30
CA ASP A 99 -10.53 9.59 -19.39
C ASP A 99 -9.08 9.84 -18.96
N TYR A 100 -8.41 8.77 -18.55
CA TYR A 100 -7.03 8.80 -18.07
C TYR A 100 -6.00 9.05 -19.19
N ASN A 101 -6.44 9.19 -20.45
CA ASN A 101 -5.57 9.52 -21.58
C ASN A 101 -5.37 11.02 -21.74
N GLN A 102 -6.19 11.80 -21.05
CA GLN A 102 -6.11 13.24 -21.07
C GLN A 102 -4.77 13.72 -20.50
N SER A 103 -4.19 14.74 -21.13
CA SER A 103 -3.05 15.47 -20.56
C SER A 103 -3.43 16.07 -19.20
N MET A 104 -2.44 16.47 -18.41
CA MET A 104 -2.68 17.14 -17.13
C MET A 104 -3.61 18.36 -17.28
N GLU A 105 -3.42 19.15 -18.33
CA GLU A 105 -4.22 20.35 -18.63
C GLU A 105 -5.65 19.98 -18.98
N GLN A 106 -5.84 18.92 -19.78
CA GLN A 106 -7.16 18.43 -20.15
C GLN A 106 -7.92 17.85 -18.95
N GLN A 107 -7.22 17.12 -18.07
CA GLN A 107 -7.81 16.61 -16.82
C GLN A 107 -8.28 17.77 -15.93
N ARG A 108 -7.47 18.81 -15.76
CA ARG A 108 -7.82 20.01 -14.98
C ARG A 108 -9.03 20.74 -15.52
N GLU A 109 -9.08 20.93 -16.83
CA GLU A 109 -10.24 21.53 -17.50
C GLU A 109 -11.50 20.69 -17.28
N MET A 110 -11.40 19.37 -17.46
CA MET A 110 -12.51 18.46 -17.27
C MET A 110 -12.98 18.42 -15.81
N THR A 111 -12.06 18.50 -14.84
CA THR A 111 -12.40 18.62 -13.42
C THR A 111 -13.24 19.88 -13.17
N MET A 112 -12.85 21.05 -13.69
CA MET A 112 -13.62 22.28 -13.51
C MET A 112 -15.00 22.21 -14.19
N ARG A 113 -15.10 21.64 -15.39
CA ARG A 113 -16.39 21.43 -16.07
C ARG A 113 -17.34 20.53 -15.28
N ARG A 114 -16.81 19.48 -14.65
CA ARG A 114 -17.60 18.60 -13.77
C ARG A 114 -18.06 19.32 -12.51
N ILE A 115 -17.22 20.16 -11.90
CA ILE A 115 -17.63 21.01 -10.76
C ILE A 115 -18.78 21.91 -11.15
N GLN A 116 -18.66 22.61 -12.28
CA GLN A 116 -19.71 23.51 -12.78
C GLN A 116 -21.02 22.75 -13.04
N PHE A 117 -20.96 21.56 -13.66
CA PHE A 117 -22.13 20.73 -13.88
C PHE A 117 -22.82 20.31 -12.56
N LEU A 118 -22.05 19.93 -11.54
CA LEU A 118 -22.63 19.54 -10.24
C LEU A 118 -23.24 20.75 -9.51
N LEU A 119 -22.61 21.92 -9.61
CA LEU A 119 -23.13 23.18 -9.09
C LEU A 119 -24.50 23.52 -9.70
N GLU A 120 -24.62 23.47 -11.04
CA GLU A 120 -25.86 23.77 -11.77
C GLU A 120 -27.03 22.82 -11.43
N ARG A 121 -26.73 21.67 -10.82
CA ARG A 121 -27.72 20.68 -10.36
C ARG A 121 -28.07 20.80 -8.87
N GLY A 122 -27.53 21.81 -8.17
CA GLY A 122 -27.78 22.05 -6.75
C GLY A 122 -27.07 21.05 -5.82
N VAL A 123 -25.99 20.42 -6.27
CA VAL A 123 -25.25 19.44 -5.43
C VAL A 123 -24.61 20.11 -4.22
N PHE A 124 -24.23 21.39 -4.35
CA PHE A 124 -23.49 22.14 -3.32
C PHE A 124 -24.37 23.08 -2.49
N ASP A 125 -25.69 23.07 -2.70
CA ASP A 125 -26.61 23.97 -2.01
C ASP A 125 -26.52 23.79 -0.49
N GLY A 126 -26.28 24.90 0.22
CA GLY A 126 -26.15 24.93 1.68
C GLY A 126 -24.87 24.31 2.23
N TRP A 127 -23.90 23.90 1.40
CA TRP A 127 -22.65 23.29 1.89
C TRP A 127 -21.80 24.23 2.76
N LEU A 128 -21.94 25.55 2.60
CA LEU A 128 -21.23 26.58 3.37
C LEU A 128 -22.16 27.52 4.13
N THR A 129 -23.35 27.82 3.61
CA THR A 129 -24.23 28.83 4.22
C THR A 129 -25.22 28.26 5.22
N ASP A 130 -25.55 26.98 5.11
CA ASP A 130 -26.52 26.33 5.97
C ASP A 130 -25.80 25.49 7.04
N SER A 131 -26.52 25.15 8.09
CA SER A 131 -25.99 24.38 9.22
C SER A 131 -27.00 23.33 9.69
N GLY A 132 -26.49 22.24 10.25
CA GLY A 132 -27.33 21.15 10.76
C GLY A 132 -26.68 19.79 10.56
N VAL A 133 -26.98 18.86 11.47
CA VAL A 133 -26.41 17.51 11.45
C VAL A 133 -26.78 16.77 10.17
N ASP A 134 -28.05 16.81 9.77
CA ASP A 134 -28.52 16.09 8.58
C ASP A 134 -27.90 16.64 7.30
N LEU A 135 -27.72 17.96 7.21
CA LEU A 135 -27.08 18.59 6.06
C LEU A 135 -25.58 18.27 5.99
N GLU A 136 -24.85 18.32 7.10
CA GLU A 136 -23.44 17.92 7.14
C GLU A 136 -23.28 16.44 6.75
N MET A 137 -24.19 15.56 7.20
CA MET A 137 -24.19 14.15 6.81
C MET A 137 -24.46 13.98 5.31
N ARG A 138 -25.45 14.68 4.76
CA ARG A 138 -25.75 14.67 3.33
C ARG A 138 -24.57 15.16 2.48
N LYS A 139 -23.92 16.24 2.91
CA LYS A 139 -22.68 16.78 2.29
C LYS A 139 -21.57 15.73 2.25
N LEU A 140 -21.31 15.04 3.38
CA LEU A 140 -20.33 13.95 3.43
C LEU A 140 -20.70 12.79 2.48
N ALA A 141 -21.96 12.38 2.44
CA ALA A 141 -22.43 11.31 1.57
C ALA A 141 -22.22 11.62 0.07
N MET A 142 -22.56 12.83 -0.36
CA MET A 142 -22.35 13.27 -1.75
C MET A 142 -20.87 13.35 -2.11
N GLN A 143 -20.05 13.89 -1.22
CA GLN A 143 -18.60 13.99 -1.43
C GLN A 143 -17.94 12.61 -1.56
N GLU A 144 -18.39 11.61 -0.80
CA GLU A 144 -17.94 10.22 -0.92
C GLU A 144 -18.27 9.62 -2.30
N CYS A 145 -19.47 9.87 -2.83
CA CYS A 145 -19.88 9.42 -4.17
C CYS A 145 -19.00 10.04 -5.27
N ILE A 146 -18.68 11.33 -5.14
CA ILE A 146 -17.81 12.04 -6.09
C ILE A 146 -16.39 11.44 -6.05
N GLY A 147 -15.87 11.12 -4.85
CA GLY A 147 -14.56 10.48 -4.69
C GLY A 147 -14.47 9.06 -5.24
N LEU A 148 -15.57 8.31 -5.26
CA LEU A 148 -15.65 7.01 -5.93
C LEU A 148 -15.51 7.10 -7.45
N TYR A 149 -15.90 8.23 -8.06
CA TYR A 149 -15.74 8.47 -9.48
C TYR A 149 -14.32 8.94 -9.82
N ASP A 150 -13.90 10.08 -9.23
CA ASP A 150 -12.63 10.75 -9.55
C ASP A 150 -12.04 11.43 -8.31
N HIS A 151 -10.83 11.00 -7.92
CA HIS A 151 -10.14 11.57 -6.76
C HIS A 151 -9.73 13.02 -7.00
N SER A 152 -9.36 13.40 -8.23
CA SER A 152 -9.01 14.78 -8.56
C SER A 152 -10.17 15.73 -8.31
N LEU A 153 -11.36 15.34 -8.77
CA LEU A 153 -12.60 16.09 -8.53
C LEU A 153 -12.90 16.21 -7.04
N ALA A 154 -12.85 15.10 -6.28
CA ALA A 154 -13.10 15.14 -4.85
C ALA A 154 -12.09 16.01 -4.09
N ILE A 155 -10.79 15.96 -4.42
CA ILE A 155 -9.77 16.80 -3.77
C ILE A 155 -9.94 18.28 -4.15
N LYS A 156 -10.29 18.58 -5.41
CA LYS A 156 -10.54 19.96 -5.85
C LYS A 156 -11.71 20.59 -5.07
N LEU A 157 -12.80 19.85 -4.89
CA LEU A 157 -13.93 20.23 -4.03
C LEU A 157 -13.51 20.29 -2.56
N GLY A 158 -12.69 19.33 -2.11
CA GLY A 158 -12.09 19.25 -0.78
C GLY A 158 -11.39 20.55 -0.37
N VAL A 159 -10.46 21.00 -1.21
CA VAL A 159 -9.70 22.22 -0.96
C VAL A 159 -10.61 23.44 -0.88
N HIS A 160 -11.61 23.52 -1.75
CA HIS A 160 -12.51 24.67 -1.78
C HIS A 160 -13.49 24.68 -0.60
N PHE A 161 -14.29 23.61 -0.42
CA PHE A 161 -15.37 23.58 0.56
C PHE A 161 -14.91 23.20 1.97
N PHE A 162 -13.94 22.30 2.09
CA PHE A 162 -13.56 21.71 3.37
C PHE A 162 -12.27 22.27 3.96
N LEU A 163 -11.49 23.02 3.18
CA LEU A 163 -10.33 23.77 3.69
C LEU A 163 -10.59 25.27 3.64
N TRP A 164 -10.79 25.86 2.47
CA TRP A 164 -11.08 27.30 2.34
C TRP A 164 -12.39 27.70 3.06
N GLY A 165 -13.52 27.09 2.68
CA GLY A 165 -14.82 27.41 3.27
C GLY A 165 -14.88 27.11 4.76
N ALA A 166 -14.38 25.94 5.17
CA ALA A 166 -14.31 25.55 6.57
C ALA A 166 -13.42 26.50 7.40
N ALA A 167 -12.27 26.95 6.89
CA ALA A 167 -11.43 27.92 7.59
C ALA A 167 -12.19 29.23 7.86
N ILE A 168 -13.01 29.69 6.91
CA ILE A 168 -13.86 30.87 7.10
C ILE A 168 -14.95 30.59 8.14
N GLN A 169 -15.58 29.42 8.12
CA GLN A 169 -16.59 29.02 9.12
C GLN A 169 -16.00 28.92 10.53
N PHE A 170 -14.81 28.33 10.70
CA PHE A 170 -14.19 28.09 12.00
C PHE A 170 -13.40 29.29 12.55
N PHE A 171 -12.67 30.01 11.69
CA PHE A 171 -11.80 31.10 12.10
C PHE A 171 -12.38 32.49 11.84
N GLY A 172 -13.35 32.58 10.93
CA GLY A 172 -14.03 33.82 10.64
C GLY A 172 -15.11 34.13 11.66
N THR A 173 -15.36 35.43 11.80
CA THR A 173 -16.54 36.00 12.47
C THR A 173 -17.62 36.35 11.44
N LYS A 174 -18.78 36.86 11.90
CA LYS A 174 -19.92 37.24 11.05
C LYS A 174 -19.52 38.08 9.82
N ARG A 175 -18.59 39.04 9.97
CA ARG A 175 -18.10 39.88 8.87
C ARG A 175 -17.50 39.06 7.71
N HIS A 176 -16.83 37.96 8.03
CA HIS A 176 -16.23 37.07 7.05
C HIS A 176 -17.28 36.14 6.45
N HIS A 177 -18.20 35.64 7.29
CA HIS A 177 -19.28 34.76 6.85
C HIS A 177 -20.18 35.45 5.82
N ASP A 178 -20.65 36.65 6.15
CA ASP A 178 -21.49 37.47 5.27
C ASP A 178 -20.80 37.79 3.94
N LYS A 179 -19.49 38.07 3.98
CA LYS A 179 -18.73 38.51 2.81
C LYS A 179 -18.34 37.37 1.87
N PHE A 180 -17.97 36.19 2.39
CA PHE A 180 -17.27 35.18 1.58
C PHE A 180 -18.02 33.87 1.38
N LEU A 181 -18.89 33.43 2.30
CA LEU A 181 -19.42 32.06 2.25
C LEU A 181 -20.39 31.84 1.08
N ARG A 182 -21.33 32.76 0.85
CA ARG A 182 -22.31 32.62 -0.23
C ARG A 182 -21.67 32.63 -1.62
N GLU A 183 -20.73 33.54 -1.86
CA GLU A 183 -20.02 33.61 -3.13
C GLU A 183 -19.06 32.43 -3.34
N SER A 184 -18.49 31.89 -2.26
CA SER A 184 -17.72 30.64 -2.32
C SER A 184 -18.62 29.46 -2.68
N GLU A 185 -19.80 29.36 -2.05
CA GLU A 185 -20.76 28.28 -2.33
C GLU A 185 -21.18 28.24 -3.80
N ASN A 186 -21.40 29.42 -4.38
CA ASN A 186 -21.75 29.60 -5.79
C ASN A 186 -20.55 29.54 -6.75
N TYR A 187 -19.34 29.20 -6.27
CA TYR A 187 -18.09 29.17 -7.06
C TYR A 187 -17.72 30.50 -7.77
N LEU A 188 -18.30 31.62 -7.34
CA LEU A 188 -17.91 32.97 -7.79
C LEU A 188 -16.54 33.32 -7.18
N ILE A 189 -16.35 33.00 -5.90
CA ILE A 189 -15.05 32.98 -5.26
C ILE A 189 -14.50 31.56 -5.28
N LYS A 190 -13.34 31.38 -5.91
CA LYS A 190 -12.61 30.11 -5.91
C LYS A 190 -11.48 30.21 -4.90
N GLY A 191 -11.62 29.49 -3.79
CA GLY A 191 -10.68 29.51 -2.68
C GLY A 191 -9.71 28.33 -2.63
N CYS A 192 -8.49 28.56 -2.14
CA CYS A 192 -7.52 27.54 -1.76
C CYS A 192 -6.94 27.77 -0.35
N PHE A 193 -6.07 26.86 0.11
CA PHE A 193 -5.59 26.80 1.51
C PHE A 193 -4.06 26.73 1.57
N ALA A 194 -3.42 27.86 1.84
CA ALA A 194 -1.97 28.05 1.81
C ALA A 194 -1.34 27.97 3.20
N MET A 195 -1.22 26.74 3.71
CA MET A 195 -0.55 26.43 4.97
C MET A 195 0.88 25.93 4.75
N THR A 196 1.00 24.79 4.07
CA THR A 196 2.27 24.10 3.81
C THR A 196 3.24 24.97 3.03
N GLU A 197 4.51 24.89 3.41
CA GLU A 197 5.65 25.50 2.75
C GLU A 197 6.61 24.44 2.25
N LEU A 198 7.51 24.81 1.33
CA LEU A 198 8.56 23.92 0.85
C LEU A 198 9.40 23.39 2.04
N GLY A 199 9.75 24.28 2.98
CA GLY A 199 10.47 23.97 4.21
C GLY A 199 9.62 23.38 5.34
N HIS A 200 8.29 23.50 5.33
CA HIS A 200 7.47 23.17 6.49
C HIS A 200 6.11 22.54 6.11
N GLY A 201 5.97 21.24 6.35
CA GLY A 201 4.72 20.49 6.20
C GLY A 201 4.15 20.05 7.54
N SER A 202 4.76 19.03 8.15
CA SER A 202 4.30 18.50 9.45
C SER A 202 4.56 19.47 10.62
N ASN A 203 5.65 20.25 10.57
CA ASN A 203 5.98 21.26 11.58
C ASN A 203 5.37 22.62 11.22
N VAL A 204 4.04 22.76 11.29
CA VAL A 204 3.33 24.01 10.97
C VAL A 204 3.73 25.16 11.91
N ARG A 205 4.22 24.87 13.13
CA ARG A 205 4.74 25.91 14.03
C ARG A 205 5.94 26.65 13.46
N GLY A 206 6.73 25.96 12.64
CA GLY A 206 7.98 26.46 12.07
C GLY A 206 7.83 27.17 10.73
N ILE A 207 6.61 27.40 10.23
CA ILE A 207 6.42 28.10 8.94
C ILE A 207 7.13 29.47 8.96
N GLU A 208 7.65 29.86 7.81
CA GLU A 208 8.57 30.97 7.61
C GLU A 208 7.90 32.19 6.99
N THR A 209 6.70 32.06 6.37
CA THR A 209 5.94 33.22 5.88
C THR A 209 5.59 34.16 7.05
N ILE A 210 5.83 35.46 6.89
CA ILE A 210 5.62 36.48 7.95
C ILE A 210 4.47 37.39 7.56
N ALA A 211 3.63 37.77 8.52
CA ALA A 211 2.68 38.88 8.40
C ALA A 211 3.00 39.97 9.44
N THR A 212 3.24 41.20 9.00
CA THR A 212 3.51 42.34 9.89
C THR A 212 2.38 43.35 9.81
N PHE A 213 1.83 43.76 10.96
CA PHE A 213 0.76 44.77 11.00
C PHE A 213 1.32 46.20 10.91
N ASP A 214 0.70 47.04 10.08
CA ASP A 214 0.94 48.48 10.04
C ASP A 214 -0.32 49.25 10.46
N LYS A 215 -0.22 49.94 11.59
CA LYS A 215 -1.30 50.74 12.18
C LYS A 215 -1.67 51.97 11.33
N ASN A 216 -0.76 52.49 10.51
CA ASN A 216 -1.01 53.70 9.74
C ASN A 216 -1.96 53.45 8.56
N THR A 217 -1.78 52.30 7.91
CA THR A 217 -2.59 51.86 6.77
C THR A 217 -3.71 50.90 7.17
N GLN A 218 -3.65 50.33 8.39
CA GLN A 218 -4.50 49.23 8.85
C GLN A 218 -4.45 48.03 7.90
N GLU A 219 -3.24 47.70 7.45
CA GLU A 219 -2.96 46.56 6.58
C GLU A 219 -1.92 45.63 7.23
N PHE A 220 -1.93 44.38 6.80
CA PHE A 220 -0.87 43.41 7.05
C PHE A 220 0.00 43.30 5.79
N PHE A 221 1.32 43.35 5.98
CA PHE A 221 2.29 43.01 4.95
C PHE A 221 2.69 41.55 5.08
N ILE A 222 2.37 40.75 4.06
CA ILE A 222 2.70 39.33 4.01
C ILE A 222 3.93 39.14 3.11
N ASN A 223 4.94 38.44 3.64
CA ASN A 223 6.19 38.21 2.94
C ASN A 223 6.67 36.76 3.06
N SER A 224 7.17 36.20 1.97
CA SER A 224 7.93 34.95 1.92
C SER A 224 9.43 35.30 1.95
N PRO A 225 10.10 35.22 3.11
CA PRO A 225 11.46 35.77 3.28
C PRO A 225 12.57 34.99 2.55
N CYS A 226 12.30 33.74 2.18
CA CYS A 226 13.27 32.82 1.57
C CYS A 226 12.54 31.82 0.66
N GLU A 227 13.30 31.03 -0.09
CA GLU A 227 12.74 30.06 -1.04
C GLU A 227 12.05 28.88 -0.33
N SER A 228 12.51 28.49 0.86
CA SER A 228 11.85 27.47 1.68
C SER A 228 10.48 27.93 2.22
N ALA A 229 10.27 29.25 2.36
CA ALA A 229 9.02 29.85 2.81
C ALA A 229 7.92 29.93 1.73
N GLN A 230 8.22 29.55 0.48
CA GLN A 230 7.20 29.50 -0.54
C GLN A 230 6.08 28.56 -0.09
N LYS A 231 4.83 28.99 -0.23
CA LYS A 231 3.69 28.08 -0.02
C LYS A 231 3.74 27.01 -1.08
N TYR A 232 3.55 25.76 -0.71
CA TYR A 232 3.87 24.62 -1.56
C TYR A 232 2.80 23.53 -1.47
N TRP A 233 2.49 22.89 -2.60
CA TRP A 233 1.37 21.94 -2.78
C TRP A 233 -0.04 22.55 -2.67
N ILE A 234 -0.21 23.85 -2.90
CA ILE A 234 -1.49 24.54 -2.65
C ILE A 234 -2.49 24.19 -3.75
N GLY A 235 -3.41 23.26 -3.45
CA GLY A 235 -4.40 22.76 -4.40
C GLY A 235 -5.26 23.89 -4.96
N GLY A 236 -5.24 24.05 -6.28
CA GLY A 236 -6.01 25.10 -6.95
C GLY A 236 -5.30 26.44 -7.14
N ALA A 237 -4.15 26.67 -6.51
CA ALA A 237 -3.46 27.94 -6.65
C ALA A 237 -2.90 28.17 -8.06
N ALA A 238 -2.40 27.11 -8.71
CA ALA A 238 -1.64 27.25 -9.95
C ALA A 238 -2.46 27.88 -11.09
N LYS A 239 -3.76 27.55 -11.21
CA LYS A 239 -4.61 28.04 -12.31
C LYS A 239 -5.92 28.65 -11.86
N HIS A 240 -6.63 28.07 -10.89
CA HIS A 240 -8.06 28.35 -10.72
C HIS A 240 -8.44 29.23 -9.53
N ALA A 241 -7.69 29.22 -8.43
CA ALA A 241 -8.07 29.92 -7.21
C ALA A 241 -7.87 31.44 -7.36
N THR A 242 -8.90 32.18 -6.99
CA THR A 242 -8.92 33.65 -6.90
C THR A 242 -8.48 34.14 -5.53
N HIS A 243 -8.75 33.36 -4.49
CA HIS A 243 -8.46 33.69 -3.10
C HIS A 243 -7.78 32.52 -2.40
N THR A 244 -7.05 32.82 -1.32
CA THR A 244 -6.42 31.80 -0.49
C THR A 244 -6.50 32.18 1.00
N ILE A 245 -6.59 31.16 1.86
CA ILE A 245 -6.25 31.30 3.27
C ILE A 245 -4.74 31.27 3.39
N ILE A 246 -4.11 32.33 3.89
CA ILE A 246 -2.67 32.43 4.09
C ILE A 246 -2.38 32.16 5.56
N PHE A 247 -1.61 31.12 5.86
CA PHE A 247 -1.05 30.95 7.21
C PHE A 247 0.33 31.59 7.28
N SER A 248 0.58 32.39 8.30
CA SER A 248 1.86 33.08 8.50
C SER A 248 2.14 33.33 9.99
N GLN A 249 3.41 33.56 10.31
CA GLN A 249 3.83 34.08 11.61
C GLN A 249 3.39 35.54 11.72
N LEU A 250 2.48 35.84 12.64
CA LEU A 250 2.04 37.21 12.89
C LEU A 250 3.05 37.94 13.76
N HIS A 251 3.56 39.08 13.29
CA HIS A 251 4.45 39.97 14.00
C HIS A 251 3.76 41.33 14.24
N ILE A 252 3.77 41.76 15.51
CA ILE A 252 3.21 43.05 15.94
C ILE A 252 4.27 43.74 16.77
N ASN A 253 4.67 44.96 16.36
CA ASN A 253 5.71 45.74 17.03
C ASN A 253 7.00 44.93 17.30
N GLY A 254 7.44 44.14 16.32
CA GLY A 254 8.63 43.29 16.42
C GLY A 254 8.45 42.00 17.23
N THR A 255 7.28 41.77 17.85
CA THR A 255 7.00 40.57 18.65
C THR A 255 6.19 39.54 17.84
N SER A 256 6.65 38.29 17.79
CA SER A 256 5.90 37.19 17.17
C SER A 256 4.74 36.73 18.07
N GLN A 257 3.55 36.63 17.49
CA GLN A 257 2.33 36.11 18.13
C GLN A 257 2.03 34.66 17.71
N GLY A 258 2.88 34.09 16.87
CA GLY A 258 2.72 32.76 16.28
C GLY A 258 1.82 32.74 15.05
N VAL A 259 1.44 31.53 14.64
CA VAL A 259 0.71 31.26 13.41
C VAL A 259 -0.73 31.82 13.46
N HIS A 260 -1.08 32.60 12.44
CA HIS A 260 -2.43 33.15 12.20
C HIS A 260 -2.86 32.93 10.75
N ALA A 261 -4.15 33.11 10.47
CA ALA A 261 -4.75 32.87 9.16
C ALA A 261 -5.41 34.13 8.59
N PHE A 262 -5.15 34.43 7.32
CA PHE A 262 -5.60 35.64 6.61
C PHE A 262 -6.30 35.27 5.30
N ILE A 263 -7.29 36.05 4.89
CA ILE A 263 -7.86 35.95 3.53
C ILE A 263 -7.08 36.87 2.59
N GLY A 264 -6.42 36.28 1.57
CA GLY A 264 -5.74 37.02 0.51
C GLY A 264 -6.39 36.78 -0.84
N GLN A 265 -6.67 37.85 -1.59
CA GLN A 265 -7.01 37.74 -3.02
C GLN A 265 -5.72 37.61 -3.83
N ILE A 266 -5.54 36.50 -4.53
CA ILE A 266 -4.33 36.20 -5.31
C ILE A 266 -4.53 36.38 -6.82
N ARG A 267 -5.79 36.49 -7.26
CA ARG A 267 -6.13 36.87 -8.64
C ARG A 267 -7.29 37.85 -8.70
N ASP A 268 -7.26 38.72 -9.71
CA ASP A 268 -8.38 39.60 -10.04
C ASP A 268 -9.54 38.84 -10.71
N ALA A 269 -10.61 39.54 -11.05
CA ALA A 269 -11.79 38.97 -11.71
C ALA A 269 -11.50 38.42 -13.12
N ASN A 270 -10.43 38.90 -13.77
CA ASN A 270 -9.98 38.44 -15.08
C ASN A 270 -9.03 37.23 -14.98
N GLY A 271 -8.65 36.81 -13.77
CA GLY A 271 -7.73 35.70 -13.52
C GLY A 271 -6.25 36.10 -13.51
N ASN A 272 -5.93 37.40 -13.65
CA ASN A 272 -4.56 37.89 -13.56
C ASN A 272 -4.07 37.77 -12.12
N ILE A 273 -2.81 37.37 -11.95
CA ILE A 273 -2.18 37.29 -10.61
C ILE A 273 -2.07 38.71 -10.05
N MET A 274 -2.45 38.89 -8.79
CA MET A 274 -2.36 40.19 -8.10
C MET A 274 -0.91 40.67 -8.03
N SER A 275 -0.71 41.99 -8.02
CA SER A 275 0.61 42.58 -7.73
C SER A 275 1.17 42.02 -6.42
N ASN A 276 2.49 41.86 -6.34
CA ASN A 276 3.18 41.34 -5.15
C ASN A 276 2.89 39.87 -4.80
N VAL A 277 2.21 39.14 -5.69
CA VAL A 277 2.01 37.69 -5.61
C VAL A 277 2.70 37.03 -6.80
N ARG A 278 3.43 35.94 -6.53
CA ARG A 278 3.98 35.06 -7.59
C ARG A 278 3.41 33.67 -7.42
N ILE A 279 3.06 33.02 -8.54
CA ILE A 279 2.51 31.66 -8.54
C ILE A 279 3.18 30.83 -9.62
N ALA A 280 3.62 29.61 -9.27
CA ALA A 280 4.04 28.58 -10.21
C ALA A 280 3.26 27.29 -10.00
N ASP A 281 3.23 26.44 -11.02
CA ASP A 281 2.69 25.09 -10.91
C ASP A 281 3.70 24.17 -10.19
N CYS A 282 3.20 23.19 -9.43
CA CYS A 282 3.99 22.05 -8.93
C CYS A 282 4.24 21.00 -10.01
N GLY A 283 3.54 21.08 -11.15
CA GLY A 283 3.71 20.19 -12.29
C GLY A 283 3.03 18.83 -12.12
N HIS A 284 3.55 17.85 -12.87
CA HIS A 284 2.98 16.51 -12.93
C HIS A 284 3.22 15.71 -11.64
N LYS A 285 2.22 14.93 -11.25
CA LYS A 285 2.19 14.10 -10.03
C LYS A 285 1.93 12.64 -10.38
N ILE A 286 2.16 11.72 -9.43
CA ILE A 286 1.84 10.28 -9.60
C ILE A 286 0.36 10.07 -9.96
N GLY A 287 -0.51 10.85 -9.32
CA GLY A 287 -1.95 10.94 -9.58
C GLY A 287 -2.45 12.33 -9.18
N LEU A 288 -3.76 12.54 -9.16
CA LEU A 288 -4.38 13.84 -8.88
C LEU A 288 -4.01 14.93 -9.90
N ASN A 289 -3.79 14.56 -11.16
CA ASN A 289 -3.37 15.52 -12.18
C ASN A 289 -4.47 16.51 -12.58
N GLY A 290 -5.74 16.20 -12.31
CA GLY A 290 -6.86 17.16 -12.38
C GLY A 290 -6.82 18.26 -11.31
N VAL A 291 -5.96 18.14 -10.29
CA VAL A 291 -5.71 19.17 -9.28
C VAL A 291 -4.49 20.01 -9.68
N ASP A 292 -4.69 21.31 -9.83
CA ASP A 292 -3.67 22.32 -10.12
C ASP A 292 -3.00 22.83 -8.84
N ASN A 293 -2.20 21.97 -8.20
CA ASN A 293 -1.39 22.35 -7.04
C ASN A 293 -0.34 23.40 -7.44
N GLY A 294 -0.31 24.52 -6.73
CA GLY A 294 0.61 25.62 -6.98
C GLY A 294 1.59 25.89 -5.84
N ARG A 295 2.60 26.66 -6.20
CA ARG A 295 3.59 27.31 -5.35
C ARG A 295 3.24 28.80 -5.26
N ILE A 296 3.29 29.42 -4.09
CA ILE A 296 2.96 30.85 -3.93
C ILE A 296 4.05 31.57 -3.13
N TRP A 297 4.51 32.71 -3.63
CA TRP A 297 5.37 33.65 -2.91
C TRP A 297 4.63 34.97 -2.74
N PHE A 298 4.81 35.58 -1.57
CA PHE A 298 4.31 36.91 -1.26
C PHE A 298 5.50 37.87 -1.11
N ASP A 299 5.45 39.03 -1.77
CA ASP A 299 6.46 40.07 -1.66
C ASP A 299 5.82 41.36 -1.15
N ASN A 300 5.81 41.56 0.17
CA ASN A 300 5.10 42.68 0.79
C ASN A 300 3.64 42.80 0.31
N PHE A 301 2.96 41.65 0.21
CA PHE A 301 1.56 41.57 -0.21
C PHE A 301 0.66 42.17 0.86
N ARG A 302 -0.14 43.18 0.50
CA ARG A 302 -0.99 43.93 1.43
C ARG A 302 -2.34 43.25 1.60
N VAL A 303 -2.73 43.03 2.85
CA VAL A 303 -4.02 42.45 3.22
C VAL A 303 -4.71 43.37 4.23
N PRO A 304 -5.95 43.81 4.00
CA PRO A 304 -6.68 44.65 4.95
C PRO A 304 -6.79 43.99 6.33
N ARG A 305 -6.78 44.79 7.41
CA ARG A 305 -6.90 44.28 8.78
C ARG A 305 -8.11 43.37 8.98
N GLU A 306 -9.24 43.71 8.35
CA GLU A 306 -10.50 42.99 8.45
C GLU A 306 -10.45 41.59 7.83
N ASN A 307 -9.42 41.27 7.02
CA ASN A 307 -9.23 39.94 6.44
C ASN A 307 -8.43 38.98 7.35
N LEU A 308 -7.99 39.43 8.54
CA LEU A 308 -7.55 38.51 9.60
C LEU A 308 -8.75 37.72 10.12
N LEU A 309 -8.66 36.38 10.05
CA LEU A 309 -9.66 35.48 10.60
C LEU A 309 -9.59 35.48 12.12
N ASN A 310 -10.48 36.25 12.74
CA ASN A 310 -10.32 36.75 14.10
C ASN A 310 -11.19 36.06 15.17
N SER A 311 -11.63 34.81 14.97
CA SER A 311 -12.44 34.11 16.00
C SER A 311 -11.63 33.72 17.25
N VAL A 312 -10.31 33.56 17.12
CA VAL A 312 -9.42 33.16 18.22
C VAL A 312 -8.64 34.35 18.79
N ALA A 313 -8.11 35.19 17.90
CA ALA A 313 -7.33 36.38 18.23
C ALA A 313 -7.55 37.46 17.17
N ASP A 314 -7.43 38.72 17.56
CA ASP A 314 -7.65 39.88 16.71
C ASP A 314 -6.55 40.94 16.92
N VAL A 315 -6.48 41.86 15.95
CA VAL A 315 -5.64 43.06 16.01
C VAL A 315 -6.54 44.27 15.85
N LEU A 316 -6.56 45.12 16.89
CA LEU A 316 -7.35 46.35 16.88
C LEU A 316 -6.71 47.41 15.94
N PRO A 317 -7.47 48.44 15.51
CA PRO A 317 -6.97 49.48 14.61
C PRO A 317 -5.69 50.19 15.09
N ASP A 318 -5.49 50.30 16.40
CA ASP A 318 -4.32 50.91 17.04
C ASP A 318 -3.09 49.97 17.11
N GLY A 319 -3.24 48.71 16.71
CA GLY A 319 -2.21 47.68 16.76
C GLY A 319 -2.18 46.86 18.05
N GLN A 320 -3.18 47.00 18.93
CA GLN A 320 -3.29 46.13 20.10
C GLN A 320 -3.68 44.70 19.69
N TYR A 321 -2.88 43.72 20.12
CA TYR A 321 -3.20 42.30 19.98
C TYR A 321 -4.12 41.83 21.11
N VAL A 322 -5.23 41.19 20.75
CA VAL A 322 -6.20 40.62 21.70
C VAL A 322 -6.46 39.16 21.37
N SER A 323 -6.60 38.31 22.38
CA SER A 323 -6.82 36.87 22.18
C SER A 323 -7.78 36.32 23.21
N ALA A 324 -8.76 35.55 22.75
CA ALA A 324 -9.67 34.80 23.63
C ALA A 324 -8.93 33.65 24.34
N ILE A 325 -7.85 33.14 23.72
CA ILE A 325 -7.01 32.06 24.26
C ILE A 325 -5.66 32.64 24.68
N LYS A 326 -5.40 32.68 25.99
CA LYS A 326 -4.14 33.22 26.55
C LYS A 326 -2.94 32.32 26.26
N ASP A 327 -3.14 31.01 26.37
CA ASP A 327 -2.08 30.02 26.17
C ASP A 327 -1.71 29.87 24.68
N PRO A 328 -0.45 30.12 24.28
CA PRO A 328 -0.04 30.06 22.87
C PRO A 328 -0.19 28.66 22.25
N ASP A 329 -0.01 27.59 23.03
CA ASP A 329 -0.11 26.21 22.54
C ASP A 329 -1.57 25.84 22.22
N GLN A 330 -2.50 26.20 23.10
CA GLN A 330 -3.94 26.04 22.87
C GLN A 330 -4.42 26.89 21.70
N ARG A 331 -3.92 28.12 21.57
CA ARG A 331 -4.22 28.99 20.42
C ARG A 331 -3.75 28.35 19.11
N PHE A 332 -2.52 27.84 19.07
CA PHE A 332 -2.01 27.13 17.90
C PHE A 332 -2.84 25.87 17.59
N ALA A 333 -3.23 25.09 18.60
CA ALA A 333 -4.08 23.92 18.40
C ALA A 333 -5.45 24.28 17.80
N ALA A 334 -6.04 25.42 18.20
CA ALA A 334 -7.28 25.92 17.61
C ALA A 334 -7.12 26.21 16.10
N PHE A 335 -6.02 26.83 15.67
CA PHE A 335 -5.72 27.08 14.25
C PHE A 335 -5.45 25.81 13.42
N LEU A 336 -5.23 24.65 14.05
CA LEU A 336 -5.12 23.37 13.36
C LEU A 336 -6.45 22.60 13.27
N ALA A 337 -7.52 23.08 13.91
CA ALA A 337 -8.79 22.37 14.01
C ALA A 337 -9.42 21.93 12.66
N PRO A 338 -9.40 22.74 11.57
CA PRO A 338 -10.00 22.36 10.29
C PRO A 338 -9.42 21.10 9.66
N LEU A 339 -8.14 20.77 9.93
CA LEU A 339 -7.48 19.55 9.43
C LEU A 339 -8.17 18.27 9.94
N THR A 340 -8.90 18.37 11.05
CA THR A 340 -9.69 17.24 11.59
C THR A 340 -10.77 16.79 10.59
N SER A 341 -11.43 17.74 9.90
CA SER A 341 -12.44 17.41 8.89
C SER A 341 -11.84 16.65 7.71
N GLY A 342 -10.67 17.09 7.23
CA GLY A 342 -9.91 16.43 6.17
C GLY A 342 -9.56 14.99 6.53
N ARG A 343 -9.09 14.75 7.77
CA ARG A 343 -8.79 13.38 8.26
C ARG A 343 -10.00 12.47 8.27
N VAL A 344 -11.17 12.98 8.68
CA VAL A 344 -12.42 12.21 8.66
C VAL A 344 -12.76 11.79 7.22
N ILE A 345 -12.73 12.72 6.27
CA ILE A 345 -13.05 12.45 4.86
C ILE A 345 -12.07 11.46 4.24
N ILE A 346 -10.77 11.63 4.49
CA ILE A 346 -9.74 10.72 3.96
C ILE A 346 -9.91 9.31 4.51
N ALA A 347 -10.14 9.17 5.83
CA ALA A 347 -10.38 7.88 6.44
C ALA A 347 -11.59 7.19 5.78
N VAL A 348 -12.69 7.91 5.58
CA VAL A 348 -13.90 7.38 4.94
C VAL A 348 -13.63 7.00 3.47
N ASN A 349 -12.99 7.88 2.69
CA ASN A 349 -12.66 7.61 1.29
C ASN A 349 -11.80 6.35 1.13
N ALA A 350 -10.81 6.13 1.99
CA ALA A 350 -9.96 4.95 1.96
C ALA A 350 -10.78 3.64 2.07
N VAL A 351 -11.86 3.64 2.86
CA VAL A 351 -12.78 2.50 2.98
C VAL A 351 -13.57 2.27 1.70
N TYR A 352 -14.13 3.33 1.10
CA TYR A 352 -14.93 3.22 -0.12
C TYR A 352 -14.12 2.74 -1.33
N ILE A 353 -12.88 3.20 -1.45
CA ILE A 353 -11.97 2.70 -2.51
C ILE A 353 -11.61 1.24 -2.28
N SER A 354 -11.41 0.81 -1.03
CA SER A 354 -11.24 -0.60 -0.69
C SER A 354 -12.47 -1.43 -1.08
N LYS A 355 -13.69 -0.95 -0.80
CA LYS A 355 -14.95 -1.60 -1.23
C LYS A 355 -14.98 -1.80 -2.74
N MET A 356 -14.66 -0.76 -3.51
CA MET A 356 -14.67 -0.82 -4.98
C MET A 356 -13.62 -1.80 -5.52
N ALA A 357 -12.38 -1.75 -5.03
CA ALA A 357 -11.32 -2.65 -5.48
C ALA A 357 -11.64 -4.12 -5.19
N LEU A 358 -12.16 -4.41 -3.99
CA LEU A 358 -12.58 -5.76 -3.59
C LEU A 358 -13.76 -6.26 -4.41
N ALA A 359 -14.76 -5.40 -4.68
CA ALA A 359 -15.90 -5.78 -5.52
C ALA A 359 -15.44 -6.19 -6.93
N ILE A 360 -14.49 -5.46 -7.52
CA ILE A 360 -13.92 -5.81 -8.83
C ILE A 360 -13.14 -7.13 -8.76
N ALA A 361 -12.23 -7.28 -7.78
CA ALA A 361 -11.38 -8.46 -7.66
C ALA A 361 -12.17 -9.75 -7.34
N VAL A 362 -13.17 -9.67 -6.46
CA VAL A 362 -14.04 -10.80 -6.12
C VAL A 362 -14.88 -11.23 -7.32
N ARG A 363 -15.52 -10.28 -8.02
CA ARG A 363 -16.30 -10.58 -9.24
C ARG A 363 -15.43 -11.19 -10.34
N TYR A 364 -14.20 -10.69 -10.49
CA TYR A 364 -13.24 -11.30 -11.41
C TYR A 364 -12.85 -12.71 -10.96
N GLY A 365 -12.60 -12.93 -9.67
CA GLY A 365 -12.27 -14.24 -9.11
C GLY A 365 -13.39 -15.29 -9.25
N LEU A 366 -14.65 -14.85 -9.22
CA LEU A 366 -15.86 -15.69 -9.42
C LEU A 366 -16.13 -16.05 -10.89
N THR A 367 -15.42 -15.44 -11.84
CA THR A 367 -15.67 -15.63 -13.28
C THR A 367 -14.43 -16.11 -14.02
N ARG A 368 -13.23 -15.80 -13.51
CA ARG A 368 -11.96 -16.21 -14.08
C ARG A 368 -11.59 -17.62 -13.65
N ARG A 369 -11.34 -18.50 -14.62
CA ARG A 369 -10.76 -19.82 -14.41
C ARG A 369 -9.26 -19.83 -14.71
N ALA A 370 -8.51 -20.67 -14.00
CA ALA A 370 -7.10 -20.96 -14.29
C ALA A 370 -6.67 -22.27 -13.65
N PHE A 371 -5.92 -23.09 -14.39
CA PHE A 371 -5.39 -24.40 -13.96
C PHE A 371 -6.47 -25.43 -13.61
N SER A 372 -6.17 -26.71 -13.88
CA SER A 372 -7.00 -27.85 -13.51
C SER A 372 -6.32 -28.68 -12.42
N LEU A 373 -7.12 -29.28 -11.52
CA LEU A 373 -6.60 -30.08 -10.40
C LEU A 373 -6.10 -31.45 -10.86
N SER A 374 -6.71 -31.99 -11.92
CA SER A 374 -6.35 -33.25 -12.55
C SER A 374 -6.31 -33.10 -14.07
N SER A 375 -5.53 -33.95 -14.74
CA SER A 375 -5.55 -34.05 -16.20
C SER A 375 -6.97 -34.32 -16.69
N ASN A 376 -7.46 -33.50 -17.64
CA ASN A 376 -8.81 -33.55 -18.23
C ASN A 376 -9.98 -33.01 -17.37
N GLU A 377 -9.74 -32.44 -16.18
CA GLU A 377 -10.76 -31.67 -15.44
C GLU A 377 -10.85 -30.21 -15.95
N PRO A 378 -12.02 -29.54 -15.82
CA PRO A 378 -12.13 -28.13 -16.17
C PRO A 378 -11.26 -27.27 -15.27
N GLU A 379 -10.83 -26.13 -15.80
CA GLU A 379 -10.11 -25.15 -14.98
C GLU A 379 -10.99 -24.66 -13.81
N VAL A 380 -10.37 -24.46 -12.65
CA VAL A 380 -11.06 -24.05 -11.43
C VAL A 380 -11.19 -22.53 -11.38
N LEU A 381 -12.28 -22.01 -10.81
CA LEU A 381 -12.45 -20.57 -10.59
C LEU A 381 -11.38 -20.06 -9.62
N LEU A 382 -10.87 -18.85 -9.83
CA LEU A 382 -9.84 -18.30 -8.95
C LEU A 382 -10.31 -18.24 -7.50
N LEU A 383 -11.54 -17.80 -7.24
CA LEU A 383 -12.08 -17.70 -5.88
C LEU A 383 -12.38 -19.07 -5.23
N ASP A 384 -12.29 -20.17 -5.98
CA ASP A 384 -12.38 -21.53 -5.40
C ASP A 384 -11.04 -22.02 -4.84
N TYR A 385 -9.92 -21.35 -5.16
CA TYR A 385 -8.63 -21.65 -4.57
C TYR A 385 -8.54 -21.08 -3.15
N PRO A 386 -8.22 -21.89 -2.12
CA PRO A 386 -8.02 -21.40 -0.75
C PRO A 386 -6.96 -20.29 -0.66
N SER A 387 -5.91 -20.37 -1.49
CA SER A 387 -4.88 -19.33 -1.58
C SER A 387 -5.43 -18.00 -2.09
N HIS A 388 -6.39 -18.01 -3.02
CA HIS A 388 -7.00 -16.80 -3.56
C HIS A 388 -8.03 -16.21 -2.56
N GLN A 389 -8.82 -17.07 -1.93
CA GLN A 389 -9.74 -16.69 -0.85
C GLN A 389 -8.98 -16.00 0.29
N ARG A 390 -7.84 -16.55 0.69
CA ARG A 390 -6.99 -15.98 1.73
C ARG A 390 -6.48 -14.58 1.42
N ARG A 391 -6.29 -14.26 0.14
CA ARG A 391 -5.85 -12.92 -0.28
C ARG A 391 -6.96 -11.88 -0.16
N LEU A 392 -8.19 -12.23 -0.54
CA LEU A 392 -9.29 -11.26 -0.69
C LEU A 392 -10.25 -11.22 0.51
N LEU A 393 -10.66 -12.36 1.05
CA LEU A 393 -11.73 -12.42 2.06
C LEU A 393 -11.36 -11.75 3.40
N PRO A 394 -10.11 -11.85 3.90
CA PRO A 394 -9.68 -11.06 5.04
C PRO A 394 -9.82 -9.55 4.85
N LEU A 395 -9.54 -9.06 3.64
CA LEU A 395 -9.65 -7.65 3.30
C LEU A 395 -11.10 -7.18 3.25
N ILE A 396 -12.05 -8.05 2.84
CA ILE A 396 -13.49 -7.79 2.94
C ILE A 396 -13.89 -7.60 4.40
N ALA A 397 -13.50 -8.53 5.28
CA ALA A 397 -13.83 -8.44 6.70
C ALA A 397 -13.31 -7.14 7.33
N LYS A 398 -12.05 -6.78 7.05
CA LYS A 398 -11.45 -5.51 7.49
C LYS A 398 -12.20 -4.30 6.93
N THR A 399 -12.50 -4.28 5.63
CA THR A 399 -13.20 -3.16 4.98
C THR A 399 -14.61 -2.94 5.55
N CYS A 400 -15.33 -4.02 5.85
CA CYS A 400 -16.64 -3.94 6.51
C CYS A 400 -16.54 -3.38 7.93
N ALA A 401 -15.59 -3.88 8.73
CA ALA A 401 -15.35 -3.37 10.09
C ALA A 401 -14.95 -1.87 10.08
N MET A 402 -14.06 -1.49 9.17
CA MET A 402 -13.65 -0.10 8.96
C MET A 402 -14.80 0.80 8.48
N SER A 403 -15.76 0.28 7.70
CA SER A 403 -16.96 1.03 7.29
C SER A 403 -17.81 1.44 8.49
N ILE A 404 -18.01 0.51 9.44
CA ILE A 404 -18.76 0.79 10.68
C ILE A 404 -18.03 1.85 11.50
N ALA A 405 -16.70 1.72 11.63
CA ALA A 405 -15.87 2.69 12.33
C ALA A 405 -15.84 4.07 11.66
N ALA A 406 -15.76 4.14 10.33
CA ALA A 406 -15.84 5.37 9.54
C ALA A 406 -17.19 6.08 9.73
N ASN A 407 -18.29 5.33 9.73
CA ASN A 407 -19.63 5.88 9.99
C ASN A 407 -19.78 6.41 11.42
N ASN A 408 -19.17 5.75 12.40
CA ASN A 408 -19.11 6.27 13.77
C ASN A 408 -18.29 7.57 13.84
N LEU A 409 -17.14 7.63 13.17
CA LEU A 409 -16.30 8.83 13.12
C LEU A 409 -17.05 10.02 12.51
N LYS A 410 -17.80 9.82 11.42
CA LYS A 410 -18.68 10.86 10.85
C LYS A 410 -19.70 11.37 11.85
N LYS A 411 -20.34 10.47 12.61
CA LYS A 411 -21.33 10.84 13.65
C LYS A 411 -20.70 11.67 14.77
N ILE A 412 -19.48 11.34 15.20
CA ILE A 412 -18.74 12.14 16.19
C ILE A 412 -18.40 13.50 15.60
N TYR A 413 -17.96 13.55 14.34
CA TYR A 413 -17.61 14.80 13.66
C TYR A 413 -18.80 15.76 13.53
N VAL A 414 -19.96 15.30 13.04
CA VAL A 414 -21.13 16.20 12.84
C VAL A 414 -21.79 16.62 14.15
N LYS A 415 -21.58 15.86 15.23
CA LYS A 415 -22.05 16.19 16.59
C LYS A 415 -20.94 16.79 17.47
N ARG A 416 -19.86 17.27 16.86
CA ARG A 416 -18.68 17.78 17.57
C ARG A 416 -19.06 18.95 18.48
N SER A 417 -18.36 19.01 19.61
CA SER A 417 -18.43 20.04 20.63
C SER A 417 -17.00 20.35 21.12
N PRO A 418 -16.78 21.44 21.85
CA PRO A 418 -15.47 21.71 22.47
C PRO A 418 -14.96 20.51 23.29
N ASP A 419 -15.82 19.84 24.04
CA ASP A 419 -15.46 18.69 24.88
C ASP A 419 -15.08 17.43 24.09
N THR A 420 -15.68 17.23 22.91
CA THR A 420 -15.43 16.05 22.06
C THR A 420 -14.32 16.29 21.03
N SER A 421 -13.85 17.53 20.86
CA SER A 421 -12.85 17.90 19.84
C SER A 421 -11.52 17.15 20.01
N LYS A 422 -11.05 17.00 21.26
CA LYS A 422 -9.84 16.22 21.56
C LYS A 422 -10.01 14.75 21.16
N ILE A 423 -11.15 14.15 21.51
CA ILE A 423 -11.45 12.74 21.21
C ILE A 423 -11.53 12.51 19.70
N LEU A 424 -12.24 13.40 19.00
CA LEU A 424 -12.36 13.39 17.54
C LEU A 424 -11.00 13.52 16.84
N HIS A 425 -10.12 14.38 17.34
CA HIS A 425 -8.76 14.52 16.82
C HIS A 425 -7.96 13.21 16.92
N ILE A 426 -8.07 12.48 18.04
CA ILE A 426 -7.35 11.21 18.22
C ILE A 426 -7.93 10.10 17.34
N TYR A 427 -9.26 9.92 17.31
CA TYR A 427 -9.89 8.91 16.46
C TYR A 427 -9.67 9.19 14.97
N SER A 428 -9.81 10.43 14.52
CA SER A 428 -9.55 10.79 13.12
C SER A 428 -8.09 10.55 12.72
N SER A 429 -7.13 10.83 13.61
CA SER A 429 -5.70 10.56 13.36
C SER A 429 -5.42 9.05 13.25
N ALA A 430 -5.94 8.26 14.20
CA ALA A 430 -5.83 6.81 14.23
C ALA A 430 -6.45 6.15 12.98
N TYR A 431 -7.69 6.54 12.64
CA TYR A 431 -8.43 5.94 11.54
C TYR A 431 -7.88 6.39 10.19
N LYS A 432 -7.50 7.66 10.02
CA LYS A 432 -6.87 8.13 8.77
C LYS A 432 -5.60 7.32 8.50
N ALA A 433 -4.70 7.21 9.48
CA ALA A 433 -3.45 6.47 9.30
C ALA A 433 -3.70 4.99 8.96
N THR A 434 -4.51 4.32 9.78
CA THR A 434 -4.77 2.88 9.63
C THR A 434 -5.55 2.57 8.35
N PHE A 435 -6.58 3.35 8.01
CA PHE A 435 -7.46 3.06 6.88
C PHE A 435 -6.76 3.33 5.55
N THR A 436 -5.90 4.35 5.47
CA THR A 436 -5.13 4.65 4.25
C THR A 436 -4.05 3.62 3.98
N TRP A 437 -3.31 3.15 5.00
CA TRP A 437 -2.40 2.02 4.85
C TRP A 437 -3.13 0.73 4.46
N GLN A 438 -4.28 0.45 5.08
CA GLN A 438 -5.08 -0.72 4.74
C GLN A 438 -5.67 -0.62 3.31
N ASN A 439 -6.01 0.58 2.83
CA ASN A 439 -6.42 0.81 1.45
C ASN A 439 -5.29 0.51 0.46
N MET A 440 -4.06 0.97 0.73
CA MET A 440 -2.91 0.63 -0.12
C MET A 440 -2.63 -0.88 -0.18
N LYS A 441 -2.71 -1.57 0.97
CA LYS A 441 -2.62 -3.04 1.02
C LYS A 441 -3.74 -3.71 0.21
N THR A 442 -4.96 -3.22 0.34
CA THR A 442 -6.13 -3.77 -0.35
C THR A 442 -6.04 -3.58 -1.86
N LEU A 443 -5.68 -2.39 -2.33
CA LEU A 443 -5.49 -2.10 -3.75
C LEU A 443 -4.36 -2.93 -4.35
N GLN A 444 -3.23 -3.09 -3.64
CA GLN A 444 -2.14 -3.94 -4.09
C GLN A 444 -2.64 -5.38 -4.29
N GLU A 445 -3.22 -5.98 -3.26
CA GLU A 445 -3.68 -7.37 -3.32
C GLU A 445 -4.77 -7.60 -4.36
N CYS A 446 -5.75 -6.70 -4.48
CA CYS A 446 -6.80 -6.78 -5.50
C CYS A 446 -6.20 -6.72 -6.91
N ARG A 447 -5.20 -5.86 -7.13
CA ARG A 447 -4.52 -5.74 -8.42
C ARG A 447 -3.75 -7.02 -8.76
N GLU A 448 -3.01 -7.56 -7.80
CA GLU A 448 -2.28 -8.81 -7.97
C GLU A 448 -3.23 -9.99 -8.21
N ALA A 449 -4.38 -10.03 -7.51
CA ALA A 449 -5.39 -11.08 -7.64
C ALA A 449 -6.05 -11.08 -9.03
N CYS A 450 -6.16 -9.92 -9.66
CA CYS A 450 -6.64 -9.79 -11.05
C CYS A 450 -5.56 -10.09 -12.11
N GLY A 451 -4.33 -10.41 -11.72
CA GLY A 451 -3.21 -10.66 -12.63
C GLY A 451 -2.96 -9.49 -13.58
N GLY A 452 -2.71 -9.79 -14.86
CA GLY A 452 -2.50 -8.76 -15.88
C GLY A 452 -3.72 -7.85 -16.11
N GLN A 453 -4.95 -8.32 -15.84
CA GLN A 453 -6.15 -7.48 -15.96
C GLN A 453 -6.17 -6.38 -14.90
N GLY A 454 -5.57 -6.59 -13.73
CA GLY A 454 -5.50 -5.58 -12.68
C GLY A 454 -4.68 -4.33 -13.05
N LEU A 455 -3.83 -4.42 -14.08
CA LEU A 455 -3.02 -3.30 -14.57
C LEU A 455 -3.76 -2.41 -15.55
N LYS A 456 -4.78 -2.91 -16.22
CA LYS A 456 -5.49 -2.14 -17.25
C LYS A 456 -6.28 -1.04 -16.60
N THR A 457 -6.12 0.19 -17.11
CA THR A 457 -6.75 1.38 -16.55
C THR A 457 -8.28 1.28 -16.58
N GLU A 458 -8.84 0.61 -17.59
CA GLU A 458 -10.30 0.36 -17.68
C GLU A 458 -10.86 -0.49 -16.52
N ASN A 459 -10.02 -1.28 -15.84
CA ASN A 459 -10.40 -2.07 -14.67
C ASN A 459 -10.18 -1.33 -13.34
N ARG A 460 -9.75 -0.06 -13.40
CA ARG A 460 -9.67 0.93 -12.31
C ARG A 460 -8.71 0.64 -11.14
N ILE A 461 -8.49 -0.61 -10.73
CA ILE A 461 -7.72 -0.94 -9.52
C ILE A 461 -6.32 -0.33 -9.55
N GLY A 462 -5.58 -0.51 -10.65
CA GLY A 462 -4.23 0.03 -10.80
C GLY A 462 -4.18 1.56 -10.67
N ILE A 463 -5.03 2.28 -11.40
CA ILE A 463 -5.00 3.75 -11.37
C ILE A 463 -5.42 4.31 -10.00
N LEU A 464 -6.37 3.67 -9.32
CA LEU A 464 -6.77 4.03 -7.96
C LEU A 464 -5.59 3.92 -6.98
N LYS A 465 -4.71 2.94 -7.16
CA LYS A 465 -3.49 2.82 -6.36
C LYS A 465 -2.59 4.05 -6.51
N GLY A 466 -2.46 4.62 -7.71
CA GLY A 466 -1.68 5.85 -7.95
C GLY A 466 -2.36 7.09 -7.38
N GLU A 467 -3.67 7.23 -7.65
CA GLU A 467 -4.48 8.39 -7.22
C GLU A 467 -4.58 8.52 -5.70
N PHE A 468 -4.76 7.40 -4.97
CA PHE A 468 -5.02 7.40 -3.53
C PHE A 468 -3.74 7.25 -2.68
N ASP A 469 -2.58 7.07 -3.31
CA ASP A 469 -1.28 6.92 -2.64
C ASP A 469 -0.95 8.13 -1.74
N VAL A 470 -1.30 9.35 -2.17
CA VAL A 470 -1.07 10.60 -1.41
C VAL A 470 -1.76 10.62 -0.05
N GLN A 471 -2.79 9.79 0.15
CA GLN A 471 -3.56 9.79 1.40
C GLN A 471 -2.76 9.33 2.61
N SER A 472 -1.64 8.62 2.42
CA SER A 472 -0.69 8.32 3.51
C SER A 472 0.09 9.56 3.99
N THR A 473 0.07 10.65 3.23
CA THR A 473 0.98 11.80 3.40
C THR A 473 0.26 13.10 3.79
N PHE A 474 -0.75 13.52 3.04
CA PHE A 474 -1.44 14.79 3.33
C PHE A 474 -2.34 14.70 4.58
N GLU A 475 -2.78 15.84 5.11
CA GLU A 475 -3.56 15.93 6.36
C GLU A 475 -2.88 15.27 7.59
N GLY A 476 -1.55 15.15 7.51
CA GLY A 476 -0.67 14.54 8.51
C GLY A 476 -0.06 13.23 8.03
N ASP A 477 1.27 13.13 8.04
CA ASP A 477 1.98 11.87 7.77
C ASP A 477 1.50 10.77 8.72
N ASN A 478 1.22 9.58 8.18
CA ASN A 478 0.62 8.50 8.97
C ASN A 478 1.48 8.09 10.18
N ASN A 479 2.81 8.09 10.09
CA ASN A 479 3.68 7.74 11.22
C ASN A 479 3.62 8.82 12.30
N VAL A 480 3.63 10.10 11.90
CA VAL A 480 3.46 11.23 12.83
C VAL A 480 2.10 11.16 13.52
N LEU A 481 1.03 10.81 12.80
CA LEU A 481 -0.31 10.66 13.38
C LEU A 481 -0.39 9.52 14.39
N MET A 482 0.25 8.37 14.13
CA MET A 482 0.32 7.27 15.10
C MET A 482 1.07 7.66 16.38
N GLN A 483 2.09 8.51 16.27
CA GLN A 483 2.76 9.08 17.44
C GLN A 483 1.88 10.06 18.21
N GLN A 484 1.03 10.84 17.52
CA GLN A 484 0.05 11.72 18.19
C GLN A 484 -0.96 10.91 19.02
N VAL A 485 -1.44 9.78 18.47
CA VAL A 485 -2.37 8.88 19.17
C VAL A 485 -1.74 8.34 20.45
N SER A 486 -0.56 7.74 20.37
CA SER A 486 0.12 7.16 21.54
C SER A 486 0.53 8.20 22.58
N LYS A 487 0.96 9.40 22.16
CA LYS A 487 1.25 10.52 23.08
C LYS A 487 0.01 10.98 23.83
N ALA A 488 -1.16 10.98 23.18
CA ALA A 488 -2.42 11.31 23.83
C ALA A 488 -2.83 10.24 24.85
N LEU A 489 -2.74 8.96 24.49
CA LEU A 489 -3.01 7.84 25.40
C LEU A 489 -2.09 7.87 26.63
N LEU A 490 -0.79 8.10 26.43
CA LEU A 490 0.18 8.25 27.52
C LEU A 490 -0.16 9.45 28.43
N SER A 491 -0.62 10.56 27.85
CA SER A 491 -0.97 11.75 28.61
C SER A 491 -2.21 11.54 29.48
N GLU A 492 -3.25 10.89 28.95
CA GLU A 492 -4.43 10.48 29.74
C GLU A 492 -4.02 9.49 30.83
N TYR A 493 -3.17 8.52 30.49
CA TYR A 493 -2.68 7.52 31.43
C TYR A 493 -1.98 8.15 32.64
N ILE A 494 -0.99 9.02 32.37
CA ILE A 494 -0.23 9.70 33.42
C ILE A 494 -1.16 10.63 34.24
N SER A 495 -2.09 11.33 33.59
CA SER A 495 -3.04 12.21 34.27
C SER A 495 -3.93 11.44 35.26
N ALA A 496 -4.53 10.33 34.82
CA ALA A 496 -5.36 9.48 35.67
C ALA A 496 -4.57 8.89 36.84
N GLN A 497 -3.37 8.37 36.58
CA GLN A 497 -2.47 7.82 37.62
C GLN A 497 -2.07 8.89 38.65
N LYS A 498 -1.65 10.09 38.21
CA LYS A 498 -1.26 11.19 39.11
C LYS A 498 -2.43 11.67 39.97
N LYS A 499 -3.62 11.78 39.38
CA LYS A 499 -4.84 12.26 40.07
C LYS A 499 -5.54 11.17 40.89
N LYS A 500 -5.10 9.91 40.80
CA LYS A 500 -5.79 8.74 41.37
C LYS A 500 -7.27 8.66 40.95
N GLN A 501 -7.55 9.02 39.69
CA GLN A 501 -8.90 9.03 39.13
C GLN A 501 -9.11 7.84 38.20
N PRO A 502 -10.36 7.34 38.04
CA PRO A 502 -10.66 6.33 37.03
C PRO A 502 -10.34 6.86 35.63
N PHE A 503 -9.86 5.97 34.77
CA PHE A 503 -9.63 6.25 33.36
C PHE A 503 -10.95 6.57 32.67
N LYS A 504 -10.96 7.62 31.84
CA LYS A 504 -12.14 8.07 31.09
C LYS A 504 -11.72 8.60 29.72
N GLY A 505 -12.54 8.39 28.70
CA GLY A 505 -12.30 8.82 27.33
C GLY A 505 -11.36 7.89 26.59
N LEU A 506 -11.38 7.99 25.25
CA LEU A 506 -10.55 7.19 24.34
C LEU A 506 -10.70 5.67 24.52
N GLY A 507 -11.82 5.19 25.10
CA GLY A 507 -12.02 3.76 25.37
C GLY A 507 -11.06 3.20 26.43
N LEU A 508 -10.36 4.05 27.19
CA LEU A 508 -9.48 3.64 28.29
C LEU A 508 -10.27 3.19 29.53
N GLU A 509 -11.60 3.30 29.54
CA GLU A 509 -12.47 2.84 30.62
C GLU A 509 -12.26 1.36 30.95
N HIS A 510 -11.87 0.54 29.97
CA HIS A 510 -11.53 -0.87 30.17
C HIS A 510 -10.39 -1.05 31.18
N MET A 511 -9.52 -0.05 31.39
CA MET A 511 -8.43 -0.06 32.36
C MET A 511 -8.92 -0.04 33.82
N ASN A 512 -10.15 0.42 34.07
CA ASN A 512 -10.75 0.46 35.41
C ASN A 512 -11.20 -0.93 35.88
N SER A 513 -11.38 -1.86 34.95
CA SER A 513 -11.75 -3.25 35.23
C SER A 513 -10.52 -4.11 35.56
N PRO A 514 -10.70 -5.26 36.25
CA PRO A 514 -9.62 -6.23 36.43
C PRO A 514 -8.91 -6.59 35.13
N CYS A 515 -7.64 -6.97 35.22
CA CYS A 515 -6.86 -7.38 34.05
C CYS A 515 -7.49 -8.64 33.42
N PRO A 516 -7.80 -8.64 32.10
CA PRO A 516 -8.33 -9.83 31.46
C PRO A 516 -7.38 -11.03 31.58
N VAL A 517 -7.93 -12.21 31.84
CA VAL A 517 -7.16 -13.45 31.94
C VAL A 517 -7.47 -14.33 30.74
N ILE A 518 -6.46 -14.54 29.89
CA ILE A 518 -6.62 -15.36 28.69
C ILE A 518 -6.54 -16.86 29.06
N PRO A 519 -7.53 -17.69 28.67
CA PRO A 519 -7.50 -19.12 28.97
C PRO A 519 -6.26 -19.81 28.38
N ALA A 520 -5.68 -20.74 29.15
CA ALA A 520 -4.52 -21.52 28.70
C ALA A 520 -4.84 -22.49 27.55
N ASN A 521 -6.10 -22.92 27.43
CA ASN A 521 -6.56 -23.79 26.34
C ASN A 521 -7.60 -23.05 25.51
N LEU A 522 -7.23 -22.66 24.29
CA LEU A 522 -8.12 -22.02 23.34
C LEU A 522 -8.66 -23.04 22.34
N THR A 523 -9.98 -23.23 22.34
CA THR A 523 -10.68 -24.05 21.33
C THR A 523 -11.12 -23.18 20.15
N SER A 524 -11.58 -23.81 19.05
CA SER A 524 -12.16 -23.08 17.93
C SER A 524 -13.37 -22.22 18.33
N SER A 525 -14.20 -22.66 19.29
CA SER A 525 -15.34 -21.88 19.75
C SER A 525 -14.90 -20.72 20.64
N SER A 526 -13.94 -20.96 21.54
CA SER A 526 -13.34 -19.92 22.39
C SER A 526 -12.70 -18.79 21.57
N LEU A 527 -11.91 -19.14 20.54
CA LEU A 527 -11.27 -18.16 19.65
C LEU A 527 -12.27 -17.28 18.89
N ARG A 528 -13.48 -17.82 18.65
CA ARG A 528 -14.56 -17.11 17.96
C ARG A 528 -15.48 -16.35 18.93
N SER A 529 -15.35 -16.51 20.23
CA SER A 529 -16.24 -15.86 21.21
C SER A 529 -16.02 -14.34 21.27
N ILE A 530 -17.01 -13.59 21.73
CA ILE A 530 -16.90 -12.13 21.88
C ILE A 530 -16.00 -11.82 23.08
N GLU A 531 -16.13 -12.59 24.16
CA GLU A 531 -15.41 -12.44 25.42
C GLU A 531 -13.91 -12.54 25.20
N PHE A 532 -13.43 -13.65 24.63
CA PHE A 532 -12.00 -13.85 24.35
C PHE A 532 -11.43 -12.73 23.46
N GLN A 533 -12.14 -12.38 22.38
CA GLN A 533 -11.67 -11.38 21.44
C GLN A 533 -11.61 -9.98 22.06
N ASN A 534 -12.62 -9.60 22.85
CA ASN A 534 -12.59 -8.33 23.56
C ASN A 534 -11.46 -8.30 24.60
N ASP A 535 -11.32 -9.38 25.38
CA ASP A 535 -10.34 -9.49 26.46
C ASP A 535 -8.90 -9.44 25.95
N VAL A 536 -8.58 -10.14 24.86
CA VAL A 536 -7.21 -10.16 24.31
C VAL A 536 -6.81 -8.81 23.70
N PHE A 537 -7.75 -8.07 23.11
CA PHE A 537 -7.48 -6.73 22.58
C PHE A 537 -7.33 -5.70 23.71
N CYS A 538 -8.18 -5.78 24.74
CA CYS A 538 -8.07 -4.94 25.94
C CYS A 538 -6.75 -5.20 26.69
N LEU A 539 -6.38 -6.48 26.86
CA LEU A 539 -5.13 -6.88 27.49
C LEU A 539 -3.92 -6.32 26.73
N ARG A 540 -3.92 -6.44 25.39
CA ARG A 540 -2.86 -5.94 24.53
C ARG A 540 -2.67 -4.43 24.66
N GLU A 541 -3.74 -3.64 24.55
CA GLU A 541 -3.64 -2.18 24.68
C GLU A 541 -3.17 -1.76 26.08
N ARG A 542 -3.75 -2.37 27.12
CA ARG A 542 -3.36 -2.13 28.52
C ARG A 542 -1.88 -2.38 28.76
N ASP A 543 -1.37 -3.54 28.36
CA ASP A 543 0.02 -3.91 28.57
C ASP A 543 0.98 -3.03 27.75
N LEU A 544 0.66 -2.74 26.49
CA LEU A 544 1.46 -1.83 25.67
C LEU A 544 1.53 -0.41 26.25
N LEU A 545 0.43 0.11 26.78
CA LEU A 545 0.39 1.42 27.43
C LEU A 545 1.26 1.45 28.69
N ASN A 546 1.17 0.41 29.53
CA ASN A 546 2.01 0.27 30.72
C ASN A 546 3.50 0.18 30.37
N ARG A 547 3.85 -0.61 29.34
CA ARG A 547 5.23 -0.72 28.85
C ARG A 547 5.75 0.59 28.30
N TYR A 548 4.93 1.28 27.49
CA TYR A 548 5.30 2.56 26.89
C TYR A 548 5.55 3.62 27.96
N ALA A 549 4.65 3.74 28.95
CA ALA A 549 4.84 4.64 30.08
C ALA A 549 6.11 4.31 30.87
N SER A 550 6.37 3.02 31.09
CA SER A 550 7.55 2.55 31.81
C SER A 550 8.86 2.84 31.07
N GLU A 551 8.91 2.63 29.75
CA GLU A 551 10.10 2.88 28.93
C GLU A 551 10.40 4.39 28.83
N VAL A 552 9.36 5.22 28.62
CA VAL A 552 9.52 6.67 28.65
C VAL A 552 10.08 7.13 29.99
N TYR A 553 9.53 6.62 31.10
CA TYR A 553 10.03 6.92 32.43
C TYR A 553 11.50 6.48 32.62
N GLN A 554 11.87 5.28 32.15
CA GLN A 554 13.26 4.79 32.21
C GLN A 554 14.23 5.71 31.48
N TYR A 555 13.89 6.22 30.30
CA TYR A 555 14.74 7.19 29.60
C TYR A 555 14.83 8.52 30.33
N GLN A 556 13.75 8.98 30.97
CA GLN A 556 13.79 10.19 31.80
C GLN A 556 14.70 10.02 33.02
N GLN A 557 14.69 8.84 33.66
CA GLN A 557 15.62 8.51 34.75
C GLN A 557 17.09 8.47 34.29
N GLN A 558 17.34 8.25 32.99
CA GLN A 558 18.66 8.35 32.37
C GLN A 558 19.03 9.79 31.95
N GLY A 559 18.26 10.80 32.39
CA GLY A 559 18.51 12.22 32.11
C GLY A 559 18.05 12.69 30.73
N LYS A 560 17.27 11.89 29.99
CA LYS A 560 16.69 12.34 28.70
C LYS A 560 15.49 13.25 28.95
N SER A 561 15.31 14.28 28.11
CA SER A 561 14.09 15.10 28.11
C SER A 561 12.87 14.24 27.81
N ARG A 562 11.67 14.73 28.15
CA ARG A 562 10.42 14.01 27.87
C ARG A 562 10.24 13.80 26.36
N GLU A 563 10.59 14.80 25.58
CA GLU A 563 10.51 14.82 24.11
C GLU A 563 11.44 13.77 23.52
N THR A 564 12.70 13.73 23.96
CA THR A 564 13.68 12.72 23.54
C THR A 564 13.26 11.31 23.99
N ALA A 565 12.77 11.15 25.22
CA ALA A 565 12.30 9.86 25.73
C ALA A 565 11.15 9.29 24.88
N VAL A 566 10.16 10.12 24.54
CA VAL A 566 9.04 9.74 23.65
C VAL A 566 9.54 9.32 22.26
N LEU A 567 10.53 10.03 21.71
CA LEU A 567 11.12 9.71 20.41
C LEU A 567 11.91 8.40 20.42
N LEU A 568 12.64 8.11 21.49
CA LEU A 568 13.38 6.85 21.65
C LEU A 568 12.44 5.65 21.86
N SER A 569 11.25 5.88 22.42
CA SER A 569 10.21 4.87 22.66
C SER A 569 9.21 4.71 21.51
N TYR A 570 9.55 5.15 20.29
CA TYR A 570 8.61 5.18 19.15
C TYR A 570 8.03 3.80 18.79
N GLN A 571 8.75 2.70 19.07
CA GLN A 571 8.32 1.34 18.75
C GLN A 571 7.09 0.91 19.56
N LEU A 572 7.12 1.13 20.88
CA LEU A 572 5.98 0.87 21.75
C LEU A 572 4.84 1.85 21.44
N ALA A 573 5.16 3.09 21.11
CA ALA A 573 4.18 4.09 20.68
C ALA A 573 3.42 3.66 19.42
N GLU A 574 4.10 3.13 18.41
CA GLU A 574 3.46 2.64 17.18
C GLU A 574 2.58 1.41 17.44
N ASP A 575 3.11 0.42 18.18
CA ASP A 575 2.36 -0.79 18.54
C ASP A 575 1.12 -0.46 19.38
N LEU A 576 1.23 0.50 20.31
CA LEU A 576 0.13 0.99 21.15
C LEU A 576 -0.96 1.70 20.32
N ALA A 577 -0.56 2.61 19.43
CA ALA A 577 -1.52 3.32 18.59
C ALA A 577 -2.30 2.38 17.65
N ARG A 578 -1.63 1.32 17.15
CA ARG A 578 -2.28 0.26 16.37
C ARG A 578 -3.25 -0.55 17.24
N ALA A 579 -2.83 -0.96 18.44
CA ALA A 579 -3.68 -1.68 19.39
C ALA A 579 -4.96 -0.89 19.75
N PHE A 580 -4.83 0.41 20.03
CA PHE A 580 -5.96 1.32 20.27
C PHE A 580 -6.94 1.33 19.09
N THR A 581 -6.40 1.48 17.88
CA THR A 581 -7.22 1.58 16.66
C THR A 581 -7.98 0.29 16.41
N GLU A 582 -7.29 -0.85 16.47
CA GLU A 582 -7.87 -2.16 16.18
C GLU A 582 -8.93 -2.56 17.21
N ARG A 583 -8.68 -2.29 18.50
CA ARG A 583 -9.66 -2.53 19.58
C ARG A 583 -10.90 -1.66 19.40
N THR A 584 -10.73 -0.38 19.07
CA THR A 584 -11.87 0.53 18.91
C THR A 584 -12.79 0.05 17.77
N ILE A 585 -12.21 -0.36 16.64
CA ILE A 585 -12.98 -0.92 15.52
C ILE A 585 -13.69 -2.22 15.94
N LEU A 586 -13.00 -3.12 16.65
CA LEU A 586 -13.60 -4.36 17.16
C LEU A 586 -14.80 -4.06 18.07
N GLN A 587 -14.66 -3.09 18.98
CA GLN A 587 -15.70 -2.72 19.93
C GLN A 587 -16.96 -2.20 19.22
N LEU A 588 -16.79 -1.31 18.24
CA LEU A 588 -17.91 -0.82 17.43
C LEU A 588 -18.60 -1.95 16.66
N LEU A 589 -17.84 -2.93 16.17
CA LEU A 589 -18.38 -4.09 15.49
C LEU A 589 -19.13 -5.03 16.45
N ILE A 590 -18.63 -5.24 17.66
CA ILE A 590 -19.34 -5.98 18.73
C ILE A 590 -20.67 -5.31 19.07
N GLU A 591 -20.70 -3.99 19.19
CA GLU A 591 -21.94 -3.23 19.44
C GLU A 591 -22.95 -3.42 18.30
N LYS A 592 -22.49 -3.42 17.05
CA LYS A 592 -23.36 -3.68 15.89
C LYS A 592 -23.89 -5.09 15.85
N VAL A 593 -23.07 -6.10 16.14
CA VAL A 593 -23.51 -7.50 16.29
C VAL A 593 -24.60 -7.62 17.35
N LYS A 594 -24.44 -6.99 18.52
CA LYS A 594 -25.42 -7.02 19.61
C LYS A 594 -26.76 -6.39 19.23
N SER A 595 -26.75 -5.37 18.38
CA SER A 595 -27.96 -4.68 17.93
C SER A 595 -28.65 -5.32 16.70
N ALA A 596 -27.97 -6.23 16.00
CA ALA A 596 -28.49 -6.83 14.78
C ALA A 596 -29.38 -8.05 15.07
N THR A 597 -30.31 -8.34 14.16
CA THR A 597 -31.23 -9.49 14.22
C THR A 597 -31.24 -10.23 12.89
N GLY A 598 -31.77 -11.45 12.88
CA GLY A 598 -31.93 -12.25 11.65
C GLY A 598 -30.61 -12.59 10.92
N PRO A 599 -30.66 -12.88 9.61
CA PRO A 599 -29.49 -13.27 8.82
C PRO A 599 -28.35 -12.25 8.80
N LEU A 600 -28.66 -10.95 8.94
CA LEU A 600 -27.64 -9.91 9.03
C LEU A 600 -26.76 -10.08 10.28
N LYS A 601 -27.34 -10.52 11.40
CA LYS A 601 -26.59 -10.80 12.63
C LYS A 601 -25.54 -11.88 12.39
N ASP A 602 -25.90 -12.98 11.71
CA ASP A 602 -24.98 -14.09 11.42
C ASP A 602 -23.79 -13.65 10.56
N VAL A 603 -24.05 -12.79 9.55
CA VAL A 603 -23.01 -12.19 8.72
C VAL A 603 -22.10 -11.29 9.56
N LEU A 604 -22.65 -10.46 10.45
CA LEU A 604 -21.86 -9.59 11.31
C LEU A 604 -21.04 -10.37 12.34
N GLU A 605 -21.56 -11.47 12.88
CA GLU A 605 -20.83 -12.36 13.78
C GLU A 605 -19.63 -12.99 13.07
N LEU A 606 -19.80 -13.41 11.82
CA LEU A 606 -18.72 -13.92 10.98
C LEU A 606 -17.69 -12.84 10.68
N LEU A 607 -18.12 -11.65 10.24
CA LEU A 607 -17.22 -10.53 9.93
C LEU A 607 -16.43 -10.08 11.16
N ARG A 608 -17.06 -10.02 12.34
CA ARG A 608 -16.40 -9.74 13.63
C ARG A 608 -15.35 -10.78 13.94
N SER A 609 -15.74 -12.06 13.85
CA SER A 609 -14.82 -13.14 14.17
C SER A 609 -13.62 -13.13 13.23
N MET A 610 -13.85 -12.98 11.92
CA MET A 610 -12.78 -12.84 10.94
C MET A 610 -11.88 -11.65 11.24
N TYR A 611 -12.46 -10.45 11.41
CA TYR A 611 -11.69 -9.23 11.70
C TYR A 611 -10.75 -9.41 12.89
N ALA A 612 -11.27 -9.89 14.03
CA ALA A 612 -10.46 -10.10 15.22
C ALA A 612 -9.34 -11.12 15.01
N LEU A 613 -9.64 -12.26 14.37
CA LEU A 613 -8.65 -13.31 14.11
C LEU A 613 -7.58 -12.87 13.12
N ILE A 614 -7.93 -12.08 12.10
CA ILE A 614 -6.98 -11.52 11.14
C ILE A 614 -6.06 -10.52 11.85
N CYS A 615 -6.58 -9.65 12.71
CA CYS A 615 -5.76 -8.74 13.50
C CYS A 615 -4.80 -9.50 14.44
N ILE A 616 -5.28 -10.57 15.10
CA ILE A 616 -4.43 -11.44 15.94
C ILE A 616 -3.30 -12.09 15.13
N GLU A 617 -3.60 -12.48 13.89
CA GLU A 617 -2.65 -13.19 13.04
C GLU A 617 -1.65 -12.27 12.33
N GLU A 618 -2.09 -11.13 11.83
CA GLU A 618 -1.26 -10.19 11.06
C GLU A 618 -0.41 -9.30 11.97
N ASP A 619 -0.92 -8.94 13.16
CA ASP A 619 -0.18 -8.09 14.08
C ASP A 619 0.73 -8.93 14.98
N ALA A 620 2.02 -8.94 14.61
CA ALA A 620 3.05 -9.67 15.33
C ALA A 620 3.13 -9.30 16.82
N SER A 621 2.61 -8.16 17.28
CA SER A 621 2.62 -7.79 18.69
C SER A 621 1.81 -8.75 19.58
N PHE A 622 0.74 -9.39 19.08
CA PHE A 622 0.02 -10.41 19.84
C PHE A 622 0.91 -11.59 20.26
N LEU A 623 1.79 -11.99 19.35
CA LEU A 623 2.78 -13.03 19.59
C LEU A 623 3.99 -12.49 20.35
N ARG A 624 4.53 -11.36 19.93
CA ARG A 624 5.79 -10.77 20.45
C ARG A 624 5.72 -10.50 21.95
N TYR A 625 4.56 -10.09 22.45
CA TYR A 625 4.35 -9.78 23.87
C TYR A 625 3.65 -10.91 24.64
N GLY A 626 3.35 -12.04 23.98
CA GLY A 626 2.86 -13.25 24.63
C GLY A 626 1.38 -13.23 25.03
N TYR A 627 0.54 -12.40 24.41
CA TYR A 627 -0.90 -12.35 24.72
C TYR A 627 -1.65 -13.60 24.25
N VAL A 628 -1.14 -14.24 23.19
CA VAL A 628 -1.63 -15.55 22.73
C VAL A 628 -0.43 -16.49 22.57
N ALA A 629 -0.52 -17.69 23.14
CA ALA A 629 0.57 -18.63 23.06
C ALA A 629 0.69 -19.25 21.66
N LEU A 630 1.92 -19.57 21.28
CA LEU A 630 2.30 -20.14 19.98
C LEU A 630 1.49 -21.38 19.59
N ARG A 631 1.26 -22.28 20.56
CA ARG A 631 0.47 -23.50 20.36
C ARG A 631 -1.02 -23.23 20.17
N GLN A 632 -1.53 -22.11 20.69
CA GLN A 632 -2.95 -21.74 20.63
C GLN A 632 -3.33 -21.09 19.29
N LEU A 633 -2.38 -20.61 18.49
CA LEU A 633 -2.63 -20.13 17.13
C LEU A 633 -2.59 -21.25 16.07
N LEU A 634 -2.02 -22.43 16.37
CA LEU A 634 -2.01 -23.57 15.44
C LEU A 634 -3.43 -24.06 15.06
N PRO A 635 -4.45 -23.98 15.94
CA PRO A 635 -5.83 -24.13 15.53
C PRO A 635 -6.27 -23.07 14.53
N LEU A 636 -5.89 -21.78 14.63
CA LEU A 636 -6.30 -20.71 13.71
C LEU A 636 -5.91 -20.98 12.25
N THR A 637 -4.73 -21.56 12.02
CA THR A 637 -4.31 -21.99 10.68
C THR A 637 -5.16 -23.15 10.15
N LYS A 638 -5.85 -23.91 11.01
CA LYS A 638 -6.88 -24.91 10.64
C LYS A 638 -8.30 -24.33 10.64
N THR A 639 -8.63 -23.33 11.45
CA THR A 639 -9.97 -22.72 11.51
C THR A 639 -10.30 -21.87 10.29
N HIS A 640 -9.28 -21.25 9.67
CA HIS A 640 -9.40 -20.68 8.32
C HIS A 640 -9.70 -21.76 7.26
N LYS A 641 -9.26 -23.01 7.49
CA LYS A 641 -9.37 -24.09 6.51
C LYS A 641 -10.72 -24.82 6.49
N ASN A 642 -11.53 -24.84 7.57
CA ASN A 642 -12.51 -25.95 7.71
C ASN A 642 -13.99 -25.68 8.02
N SER A 643 -14.50 -24.47 8.31
CA SER A 643 -15.95 -24.41 8.68
C SER A 643 -16.73 -23.13 8.42
N SER A 644 -16.13 -21.98 8.15
CA SER A 644 -16.90 -20.76 7.83
C SER A 644 -16.70 -20.29 6.39
N LEU A 645 -15.47 -20.43 5.89
CA LEU A 645 -15.09 -20.13 4.51
C LEU A 645 -15.53 -21.22 3.53
N ILE A 646 -15.36 -22.49 3.94
CA ILE A 646 -15.84 -23.65 3.19
C ILE A 646 -17.37 -23.71 3.19
N VAL A 647 -18.07 -23.30 4.26
CA VAL A 647 -19.55 -23.35 4.30
C VAL A 647 -20.20 -22.34 3.35
N LEU A 648 -19.61 -21.15 3.18
CA LEU A 648 -20.07 -20.16 2.20
C LEU A 648 -19.89 -20.64 0.75
N VAL A 649 -18.83 -21.41 0.47
CA VAL A 649 -18.48 -21.88 -0.89
C VAL A 649 -19.05 -23.27 -1.21
N ASN A 650 -19.19 -24.16 -0.23
CA ASN A 650 -19.72 -25.52 -0.42
C ASN A 650 -21.24 -25.57 -0.52
N GLN A 651 -21.98 -24.52 -0.15
CA GLN A 651 -23.42 -24.45 -0.40
C GLN A 651 -23.78 -24.24 -1.89
N LEU A 652 -22.78 -24.14 -2.78
CA LEU A 652 -22.96 -23.68 -4.17
C LEU A 652 -22.33 -24.59 -5.24
N ARG A 653 -22.44 -25.91 -5.09
CA ARG A 653 -22.00 -26.83 -6.15
C ARG A 653 -23.01 -27.94 -6.45
N SER A 654 -23.72 -27.79 -7.57
CA SER A 654 -24.11 -28.90 -8.44
C SER A 654 -24.34 -28.42 -9.87
N THR A 655 -23.34 -28.60 -10.73
CA THR A 655 -23.46 -29.07 -12.14
C THR A 655 -22.10 -29.00 -12.80
N GLY A 656 -21.71 -30.09 -13.47
CA GLY A 656 -20.43 -30.25 -14.16
C GLY A 656 -20.61 -30.36 -15.68
N LEU A 657 -19.55 -30.07 -16.43
CA LEU A 657 -19.29 -30.61 -17.78
C LEU A 657 -17.84 -30.31 -18.24
N LEU A 658 -16.99 -31.36 -18.32
CA LEU A 658 -16.10 -31.89 -19.39
C LEU A 658 -15.61 -30.97 -20.56
N VAL A 659 -14.42 -31.09 -21.23
CA VAL A 659 -13.28 -32.05 -21.33
C VAL A 659 -12.00 -31.37 -21.90
N LEU A 660 -10.83 -32.02 -21.71
CA LEU A 660 -9.61 -32.17 -22.56
C LEU A 660 -8.56 -31.03 -22.66
N LEU A 661 -7.54 -31.11 -21.79
CA LEU A 661 -6.20 -30.53 -21.98
C LEU A 661 -5.15 -31.56 -21.50
N SER A 662 -4.77 -32.53 -22.33
CA SER A 662 -3.81 -33.59 -21.93
C SER A 662 -2.60 -33.78 -22.85
N GLN A 663 -2.41 -32.98 -23.91
CA GLN A 663 -1.34 -33.21 -24.90
C GLN A 663 -0.25 -32.12 -24.96
N GLY A 664 0.03 -31.45 -23.84
CA GLY A 664 1.13 -30.46 -23.76
C GLY A 664 0.91 -29.21 -24.62
N VAL A 665 1.78 -28.21 -24.46
CA VAL A 665 1.74 -26.97 -25.25
C VAL A 665 2.94 -26.97 -26.20
N HIS A 666 2.67 -26.85 -27.49
CA HIS A 666 3.69 -26.68 -28.53
C HIS A 666 3.84 -25.20 -28.86
N ALA A 667 5.07 -24.76 -29.09
CA ALA A 667 5.36 -23.41 -29.54
C ALA A 667 5.64 -23.44 -31.04
N PHE A 668 4.99 -22.53 -31.78
CA PHE A 668 5.16 -22.38 -33.22
C PHE A 668 5.61 -20.96 -33.54
N ILE A 669 6.38 -20.80 -34.61
CA ILE A 669 6.68 -19.49 -35.20
C ILE A 669 5.58 -19.13 -36.20
N GLY A 670 4.78 -18.12 -35.87
CA GLY A 670 3.73 -17.58 -36.75
C GLY A 670 4.01 -16.15 -37.17
N GLN A 671 3.91 -15.85 -38.47
CA GLN A 671 3.93 -14.48 -38.97
C GLN A 671 2.56 -13.85 -38.76
N ILE A 672 2.48 -12.74 -38.02
CA ILE A 672 1.21 -12.04 -37.72
C ILE A 672 1.01 -10.77 -38.56
N ARG A 673 2.07 -10.27 -39.18
CA ARG A 673 2.07 -9.13 -40.11
C ARG A 673 2.99 -9.37 -41.29
N ASP A 674 2.64 -8.83 -42.45
CA ASP A 674 3.53 -8.80 -43.62
C ASP A 674 4.66 -7.75 -43.45
N ALA A 675 5.54 -7.65 -44.45
CA ALA A 675 6.66 -6.69 -44.43
C ALA A 675 6.21 -5.21 -44.47
N ASN A 676 4.98 -4.94 -44.90
CA ASN A 676 4.38 -3.61 -44.93
C ASN A 676 3.59 -3.30 -43.64
N GLY A 677 3.55 -4.23 -42.68
CA GLY A 677 2.83 -4.10 -41.42
C GLY A 677 1.35 -4.49 -41.48
N ASN A 678 0.84 -4.94 -42.62
CA ASN A 678 -0.54 -5.41 -42.75
C ASN A 678 -0.74 -6.69 -41.96
N ILE A 679 -1.90 -6.84 -41.32
CA ILE A 679 -2.23 -8.05 -40.55
C ILE A 679 -2.39 -9.22 -41.53
N MET A 680 -1.79 -10.37 -41.21
CA MET A 680 -1.91 -11.57 -42.04
C MET A 680 -3.37 -12.06 -42.09
N PRO A 681 -3.80 -12.71 -43.19
CA PRO A 681 -5.11 -13.38 -43.25
C PRO A 681 -5.28 -14.31 -42.05
N ASN A 682 -6.51 -14.48 -41.57
CA ASN A 682 -6.84 -15.37 -40.45
C ASN A 682 -6.23 -14.97 -39.08
N VAL A 683 -5.66 -13.77 -38.98
CA VAL A 683 -5.20 -13.15 -37.74
C VAL A 683 -6.01 -11.90 -37.46
N ARG A 684 -6.45 -11.71 -36.21
CA ARG A 684 -7.01 -10.44 -35.73
C ARG A 684 -6.14 -9.91 -34.60
N ILE A 685 -5.86 -8.61 -34.62
CA ILE A 685 -5.05 -7.92 -33.60
C ILE A 685 -5.77 -6.66 -33.16
N ALA A 686 -5.81 -6.40 -31.85
CA ALA A 686 -6.32 -5.16 -31.27
C ALA A 686 -5.43 -4.71 -30.11
N ASP A 687 -5.37 -3.41 -29.82
CA ASP A 687 -4.61 -2.89 -28.68
C ASP A 687 -5.21 -3.33 -27.33
N CYS A 688 -4.36 -3.54 -26.32
CA CYS A 688 -4.82 -3.92 -24.98
C CYS A 688 -5.43 -2.76 -24.18
N GLY A 689 -5.20 -1.52 -24.60
CA GLY A 689 -5.56 -0.29 -23.92
C GLY A 689 -4.48 0.18 -22.95
N HIS A 690 -4.79 1.29 -22.26
CA HIS A 690 -3.92 1.89 -21.26
C HIS A 690 -3.74 1.01 -20.02
N LYS A 691 -2.56 1.13 -19.43
CA LYS A 691 -2.10 0.37 -18.27
C LYS A 691 -1.59 1.33 -17.18
N ILE A 692 -1.55 0.85 -15.94
CA ILE A 692 -0.78 1.49 -14.87
C ILE A 692 0.71 1.24 -15.15
N GLY A 693 1.39 2.25 -15.69
CA GLY A 693 2.77 2.13 -16.15
C GLY A 693 2.93 1.35 -17.46
N LEU A 694 4.14 1.38 -18.04
CA LEU A 694 4.49 0.69 -19.30
C LEU A 694 3.58 1.04 -20.50
N ASN A 695 3.03 2.27 -20.55
CA ASN A 695 2.16 2.69 -21.65
C ASN A 695 2.89 2.79 -23.00
N GLY A 696 4.22 2.97 -23.00
CA GLY A 696 5.05 2.92 -24.21
C GLY A 696 5.30 1.50 -24.75
N VAL A 697 4.88 0.45 -24.04
CA VAL A 697 5.02 -0.94 -24.51
C VAL A 697 3.79 -1.33 -25.31
N ASP A 698 3.99 -1.63 -26.60
CA ASP A 698 2.97 -2.15 -27.51
C ASP A 698 2.50 -3.54 -27.03
N ASN A 699 1.24 -3.63 -26.58
CA ASN A 699 0.63 -4.88 -26.15
C ASN A 699 -0.69 -5.11 -26.89
N GLY A 700 -0.72 -6.13 -27.74
CA GLY A 700 -1.90 -6.52 -28.49
C GLY A 700 -2.65 -7.72 -27.91
N ARG A 701 -3.97 -7.74 -28.09
CA ARG A 701 -4.82 -8.93 -28.06
C ARG A 701 -4.76 -9.56 -29.45
N ILE A 702 -4.58 -10.87 -29.51
CA ILE A 702 -4.42 -11.60 -30.79
C ILE A 702 -5.40 -12.77 -30.81
N TRP A 703 -6.05 -12.95 -31.95
CA TRP A 703 -6.89 -14.11 -32.25
C TRP A 703 -6.43 -14.75 -33.55
N PHE A 704 -6.47 -16.07 -33.58
CA PHE A 704 -6.18 -16.88 -34.75
C PHE A 704 -7.45 -17.60 -35.17
N ASP A 705 -7.75 -17.61 -36.47
CA ASP A 705 -8.92 -18.28 -37.04
C ASP A 705 -8.46 -19.18 -38.19
N ASN A 706 -8.30 -20.48 -37.96
CA ASN A 706 -7.73 -21.40 -38.95
C ASN A 706 -6.36 -20.91 -39.48
N PHE A 707 -5.53 -20.34 -38.60
CA PHE A 707 -4.19 -19.86 -38.93
C PHE A 707 -3.26 -21.04 -39.22
N ARG A 708 -2.73 -21.10 -40.45
CA ARG A 708 -1.83 -22.18 -40.88
C ARG A 708 -0.40 -21.88 -40.48
N VAL A 709 0.26 -22.86 -39.85
CA VAL A 709 1.67 -22.79 -39.50
C VAL A 709 2.43 -23.96 -40.12
N PRO A 710 3.50 -23.72 -40.89
CA PRO A 710 4.33 -24.79 -41.43
C PRO A 710 4.95 -25.63 -40.31
N ARG A 711 5.13 -26.94 -40.56
CA ARG A 711 5.72 -27.88 -39.58
C ARG A 711 7.14 -27.46 -39.18
N GLU A 712 7.93 -26.96 -40.13
CA GLU A 712 9.27 -26.44 -39.90
C GLU A 712 9.33 -25.25 -38.94
N ASN A 713 8.20 -24.62 -38.64
CA ASN A 713 8.08 -23.56 -37.65
C ASN A 713 7.72 -24.08 -36.25
N LEU A 714 7.56 -25.39 -36.06
CA LEU A 714 7.42 -26.01 -34.74
C LEU A 714 8.76 -25.95 -34.00
N LEU A 715 8.75 -25.39 -32.79
CA LEU A 715 9.92 -25.40 -31.90
C LEU A 715 9.99 -26.76 -31.19
N ASN A 716 10.69 -27.72 -31.79
CA ASN A 716 10.62 -29.13 -31.42
C ASN A 716 11.79 -29.67 -30.58
N SER A 717 12.61 -28.81 -29.96
CA SER A 717 13.81 -29.24 -29.22
C SER A 717 13.53 -30.12 -27.99
N VAL A 718 12.29 -30.13 -27.53
CA VAL A 718 11.85 -30.81 -26.30
C VAL A 718 10.54 -31.59 -26.48
N ALA A 719 9.91 -31.50 -27.64
CA ALA A 719 8.75 -32.29 -28.03
C ALA A 719 8.60 -32.19 -29.55
N ASP A 720 8.33 -33.29 -30.25
CA ASP A 720 8.16 -33.30 -31.71
C ASP A 720 6.87 -34.02 -32.11
N VAL A 721 6.33 -33.65 -33.25
CA VAL A 721 5.22 -34.36 -33.90
C VAL A 721 5.77 -34.90 -35.19
N LEU A 722 5.99 -36.21 -35.32
CA LEU A 722 6.54 -36.88 -36.51
C LEU A 722 5.65 -36.71 -37.76
N PRO A 723 6.15 -36.95 -39.00
CA PRO A 723 5.38 -36.74 -40.24
C PRO A 723 4.08 -37.54 -40.33
N ASP A 724 4.02 -38.67 -39.62
CA ASP A 724 2.86 -39.54 -39.46
C ASP A 724 1.88 -39.09 -38.37
N GLY A 725 2.18 -37.98 -37.68
CA GLY A 725 1.38 -37.45 -36.57
C GLY A 725 1.74 -38.01 -35.20
N GLN A 726 2.76 -38.86 -35.07
CA GLN A 726 3.17 -39.42 -33.79
C GLN A 726 3.84 -38.35 -32.89
N TYR A 727 3.39 -38.23 -31.64
CA TYR A 727 3.95 -37.30 -30.66
C TYR A 727 5.11 -37.92 -29.85
N ILE A 728 6.21 -37.17 -29.71
CA ILE A 728 7.39 -37.53 -28.92
C ILE A 728 7.67 -36.39 -27.93
N PHE A 729 7.90 -36.70 -26.64
CA PHE A 729 8.10 -35.69 -25.59
C PHE A 729 9.40 -35.87 -24.80
N ALA A 730 10.10 -34.76 -24.55
CA ALA A 730 11.32 -34.62 -23.76
C ALA A 730 11.38 -33.26 -23.02
N ALA A 731 10.53 -33.08 -21.99
CA ALA A 731 10.54 -31.99 -20.98
C ALA A 731 10.16 -30.56 -21.44
N PHE A 732 10.03 -29.58 -20.51
CA PHE A 732 9.29 -28.33 -20.74
C PHE A 732 10.05 -27.02 -20.40
N LEU A 733 9.61 -25.94 -21.09
CA LEU A 733 10.01 -24.52 -21.18
C LEU A 733 11.20 -23.94 -20.38
N ALA A 734 12.26 -23.57 -21.12
CA ALA A 734 13.38 -22.71 -20.71
C ALA A 734 13.18 -21.17 -20.77
N PRO A 735 12.29 -20.56 -21.61
CA PRO A 735 12.28 -19.10 -21.82
C PRO A 735 11.95 -18.23 -20.59
N LEU A 736 10.91 -18.59 -19.84
CA LEU A 736 10.39 -17.77 -18.72
C LEU A 736 11.42 -17.62 -17.58
N THR A 737 12.28 -18.63 -17.42
CA THR A 737 13.34 -18.62 -16.41
C THR A 737 14.31 -17.45 -16.58
N SER A 738 14.68 -17.10 -17.83
CA SER A 738 15.56 -15.94 -18.09
C SER A 738 14.85 -14.62 -17.78
N GLY A 739 13.56 -14.51 -18.11
CA GLY A 739 12.72 -13.36 -17.75
C GLY A 739 12.66 -13.13 -16.24
N ARG A 740 12.47 -14.20 -15.46
CA ARG A 740 12.48 -14.13 -13.98
C ARG A 740 13.80 -13.63 -13.41
N VAL A 741 14.93 -14.07 -13.96
CA VAL A 741 16.26 -13.59 -13.56
C VAL A 741 16.38 -12.08 -13.80
N ASN A 742 15.93 -11.59 -14.97
CA ASN A 742 15.96 -10.17 -15.28
C ASN A 742 15.07 -9.35 -14.34
N ILE A 743 13.85 -9.82 -14.03
CA ILE A 743 12.95 -9.15 -13.08
C ILE A 743 13.58 -9.08 -11.69
N ALA A 744 14.13 -10.18 -11.18
CA ALA A 744 14.80 -10.20 -9.88
C ALA A 744 15.96 -9.18 -9.84
N VAL A 745 16.75 -9.09 -10.91
CA VAL A 745 17.86 -8.13 -11.03
C VAL A 745 17.34 -6.68 -11.11
N HIS A 746 16.31 -6.41 -11.91
CA HIS A 746 15.71 -5.08 -12.03
C HIS A 746 15.12 -4.60 -10.71
N ALA A 747 14.43 -5.48 -9.97
CA ALA A 747 13.90 -5.18 -8.65
C ALA A 747 14.99 -4.70 -7.67
N VAL A 748 16.22 -5.21 -7.78
CA VAL A 748 17.35 -4.71 -6.99
C VAL A 748 17.77 -3.31 -7.43
N TYR A 749 17.95 -3.07 -8.73
CA TYR A 749 18.42 -1.76 -9.23
C TYR A 749 17.45 -0.63 -8.91
N ILE A 750 16.15 -0.88 -9.04
CA ILE A 750 15.14 0.12 -8.72
C ILE A 750 15.06 0.39 -7.21
N SER A 751 15.20 -0.64 -6.37
CA SER A 751 15.31 -0.46 -4.91
C SER A 751 16.53 0.40 -4.55
N LYS A 752 17.68 0.19 -5.20
CA LYS A 752 18.90 1.00 -4.99
C LYS A 752 18.66 2.47 -5.33
N MET A 753 18.03 2.74 -6.47
CA MET A 753 17.74 4.12 -6.90
C MET A 753 16.77 4.82 -5.95
N ALA A 754 15.68 4.17 -5.57
CA ALA A 754 14.72 4.75 -4.63
C ALA A 754 15.35 5.04 -3.25
N LEU A 755 16.15 4.11 -2.73
CA LEU A 755 16.88 4.30 -1.47
C LEU A 755 17.91 5.42 -1.56
N ALA A 756 18.66 5.51 -2.67
CA ALA A 756 19.61 6.60 -2.88
C ALA A 756 18.94 7.96 -2.83
N ILE A 757 17.77 8.11 -3.49
CA ILE A 757 16.99 9.35 -3.46
C ILE A 757 16.50 9.65 -2.04
N ALA A 758 15.81 8.70 -1.39
CA ALA A 758 15.19 8.92 -0.09
C ALA A 758 16.20 9.16 1.04
N LEU A 759 17.32 8.44 1.05
CA LEU A 759 18.34 8.59 2.09
C LEU A 759 19.12 9.90 1.94
N ARG A 760 19.43 10.31 0.71
CA ARG A 760 20.08 11.63 0.49
C ARG A 760 19.15 12.77 0.90
N TYR A 761 17.86 12.69 0.55
CA TYR A 761 16.87 13.65 1.03
C TYR A 761 16.78 13.66 2.56
N GLY A 762 16.74 12.49 3.21
CA GLY A 762 16.71 12.39 4.67
C GLY A 762 17.97 12.92 5.37
N LEU A 763 19.10 13.03 4.66
CA LEU A 763 20.37 13.59 5.13
C LEU A 763 20.48 15.11 4.95
N THR A 764 19.58 15.74 4.18
CA THR A 764 19.58 17.20 3.95
C THR A 764 18.33 17.87 4.52
N ARG A 765 17.22 17.15 4.61
CA ARG A 765 15.95 17.65 5.15
C ARG A 765 15.94 17.61 6.67
N ARG A 766 15.65 18.74 7.31
CA ARG A 766 15.40 18.86 8.76
C ARG A 766 13.91 18.96 9.06
N ALA A 767 13.43 18.56 10.23
CA ALA A 767 12.07 18.83 10.66
C ALA A 767 11.95 18.66 12.17
N PHE A 768 11.18 19.53 12.84
CA PHE A 768 10.96 19.55 14.29
C PHE A 768 12.24 19.76 15.12
N SER A 769 12.13 20.54 16.19
CA SER A 769 13.21 20.69 17.16
C SER A 769 12.96 19.84 18.41
N LEU A 770 14.03 19.39 19.06
CA LEU A 770 13.99 18.65 20.33
C LEU A 770 13.81 19.58 21.53
N SER A 771 14.15 20.86 21.38
CA SER A 771 13.99 21.91 22.39
C SER A 771 13.75 23.26 21.71
N SER A 772 13.19 24.25 22.40
CA SER A 772 12.80 25.53 21.78
C SER A 772 13.96 26.32 21.14
N ASN A 773 15.20 26.00 21.51
CA ASN A 773 16.40 26.75 21.10
C ASN A 773 17.37 25.92 20.26
N GLU A 774 17.03 24.67 19.91
CA GLU A 774 17.86 23.83 19.05
C GLU A 774 17.41 23.92 17.58
N PRO A 775 18.35 23.77 16.62
CA PRO A 775 17.98 23.65 15.22
C PRO A 775 17.14 22.38 14.98
N GLU A 776 16.31 22.40 13.94
CA GLU A 776 15.56 21.21 13.55
C GLU A 776 16.51 20.03 13.22
N VAL A 777 16.07 18.81 13.56
CA VAL A 777 16.88 17.60 13.41
C VAL A 777 16.75 17.05 11.99
N LEU A 778 17.83 16.49 11.44
CA LEU A 778 17.80 15.78 10.15
C LEU A 778 16.81 14.61 10.20
N LEU A 779 16.05 14.40 9.14
CA LEU A 779 15.08 13.30 9.08
C LEU A 779 15.75 11.95 9.37
N LEU A 780 16.93 11.67 8.80
CA LEU A 780 17.64 10.41 9.02
C LEU A 780 18.27 10.27 10.42
N ASP A 781 18.20 11.29 11.27
CA ASP A 781 18.62 11.21 12.67
C ASP A 781 17.46 10.83 13.61
N TYR A 782 16.22 10.83 13.12
CA TYR A 782 15.09 10.28 13.85
C TYR A 782 15.14 8.75 13.89
N PRO A 783 15.05 8.11 15.08
CA PRO A 783 15.03 6.66 15.20
C PRO A 783 13.92 5.99 14.38
N SER A 784 12.75 6.62 14.29
CA SER A 784 11.63 6.16 13.47
C SER A 784 11.96 6.18 11.98
N HIS A 785 12.65 7.21 11.48
CA HIS A 785 13.04 7.31 10.08
C HIS A 785 14.18 6.33 9.73
N GLN A 786 15.16 6.19 10.63
CA GLN A 786 16.21 5.17 10.52
C GLN A 786 15.61 3.76 10.40
N ARG A 787 14.64 3.46 11.25
CA ARG A 787 13.94 2.18 11.24
C ARG A 787 13.22 1.90 9.93
N ARG A 788 12.66 2.92 9.29
CA ARG A 788 11.97 2.79 8.01
C ARG A 788 12.92 2.47 6.86
N LEU A 789 14.05 3.17 6.76
CA LEU A 789 14.92 3.10 5.56
C LEU A 789 16.15 2.19 5.70
N LEU A 790 16.81 2.15 6.87
CA LEU A 790 18.09 1.44 7.01
C LEU A 790 17.99 -0.09 6.87
N PRO A 791 16.95 -0.77 7.38
CA PRO A 791 16.77 -2.19 7.11
C PRO A 791 16.56 -2.52 5.62
N LEU A 792 15.96 -1.59 4.86
CA LEU A 792 15.76 -1.75 3.42
C LEU A 792 17.08 -1.68 2.64
N ILE A 793 18.07 -0.90 3.12
CA ILE A 793 19.43 -0.92 2.57
C ILE A 793 20.05 -2.31 2.73
N ALA A 794 20.00 -2.87 3.94
CA ALA A 794 20.57 -4.20 4.22
C ALA A 794 19.93 -5.29 3.36
N LYS A 795 18.60 -5.29 3.24
CA LYS A 795 17.88 -6.19 2.34
C LYS A 795 18.28 -5.98 0.87
N THR A 796 18.38 -4.74 0.39
CA THR A 796 18.75 -4.45 -0.99
C THR A 796 20.19 -4.90 -1.31
N CYS A 797 21.13 -4.74 -0.37
CA CYS A 797 22.49 -5.25 -0.49
C CYS A 797 22.51 -6.79 -0.56
N ALA A 798 21.77 -7.46 0.33
CA ALA A 798 21.65 -8.92 0.34
C ALA A 798 21.02 -9.45 -0.96
N MET A 799 19.94 -8.83 -1.42
CA MET A 799 19.30 -9.12 -2.71
C MET A 799 20.26 -8.89 -3.88
N SER A 800 21.10 -7.85 -3.84
CA SER A 800 22.10 -7.59 -4.88
C SER A 800 23.14 -8.71 -5.00
N ILE A 801 23.59 -9.26 -3.86
CA ILE A 801 24.51 -10.40 -3.84
C ILE A 801 23.83 -11.64 -4.42
N ALA A 802 22.59 -11.91 -4.00
CA ALA A 802 21.80 -13.04 -4.47
C ALA A 802 21.45 -12.94 -5.97
N ALA A 803 21.07 -11.77 -6.47
CA ALA A 803 20.83 -11.51 -7.89
C ALA A 803 22.09 -11.73 -8.74
N ASN A 804 23.26 -11.32 -8.24
CA ASN A 804 24.53 -11.55 -8.93
C ASN A 804 24.90 -13.05 -8.98
N ASN A 805 24.62 -13.80 -7.90
CA ASN A 805 24.78 -15.25 -7.91
C ASN A 805 23.82 -15.91 -8.93
N LEU A 806 22.54 -15.52 -8.92
CA LEU A 806 21.53 -16.03 -9.84
C LEU A 806 21.91 -15.78 -11.31
N LYS A 807 22.45 -14.60 -11.65
CA LYS A 807 22.98 -14.31 -13.00
C LYS A 807 24.10 -15.29 -13.38
N LYS A 808 25.03 -15.58 -12.47
CA LYS A 808 26.12 -16.54 -12.73
C LYS A 808 25.59 -17.95 -13.02
N ILE A 809 24.58 -18.41 -12.26
CA ILE A 809 23.91 -19.69 -12.52
C ILE A 809 23.22 -19.67 -13.90
N CYS A 810 22.53 -18.58 -14.24
CA CYS A 810 21.82 -18.43 -15.50
C CYS A 810 22.73 -18.49 -16.74
N VAL A 811 23.91 -17.85 -16.65
CA VAL A 811 24.92 -17.85 -17.73
C VAL A 811 25.56 -19.22 -17.88
N LYS A 812 25.81 -19.92 -16.77
CA LYS A 812 26.43 -21.27 -16.76
C LYS A 812 25.42 -22.41 -16.85
N ARG A 813 24.18 -22.13 -17.29
CA ARG A 813 23.09 -23.11 -17.27
C ARG A 813 23.40 -24.32 -18.16
N SER A 814 23.01 -25.48 -17.66
CA SER A 814 23.09 -26.80 -18.28
C SER A 814 21.75 -27.54 -18.04
N PRO A 815 21.48 -28.66 -18.73
CA PRO A 815 20.31 -29.48 -18.42
C PRO A 815 20.19 -29.81 -16.92
N ASP A 816 21.30 -30.16 -16.27
CA ASP A 816 21.34 -30.52 -14.84
C ASP A 816 21.07 -29.34 -13.90
N THR A 817 21.49 -28.12 -14.27
CA THR A 817 21.31 -26.92 -13.44
C THR A 817 20.01 -26.17 -13.73
N SER A 818 19.29 -26.55 -14.79
CA SER A 818 18.04 -25.88 -15.21
C SER A 818 16.95 -25.95 -14.15
N LYS A 819 16.82 -27.10 -13.46
CA LYS A 819 15.88 -27.25 -12.33
C LYS A 819 16.23 -26.29 -11.19
N ILE A 820 17.50 -26.23 -10.80
CA ILE A 820 17.98 -25.33 -9.74
C ILE A 820 17.72 -23.88 -10.13
N LEU A 821 18.11 -23.48 -11.34
CA LEU A 821 17.88 -22.13 -11.84
C LEU A 821 16.40 -21.75 -11.82
N HIS A 822 15.51 -22.65 -12.21
CA HIS A 822 14.06 -22.43 -12.16
C HIS A 822 13.57 -22.17 -10.72
N ILE A 823 14.00 -22.96 -9.74
CA ILE A 823 13.57 -22.77 -8.34
C ILE A 823 14.13 -21.48 -7.74
N TYR A 824 15.42 -21.21 -7.91
CA TYR A 824 16.03 -19.97 -7.40
C TYR A 824 15.48 -18.72 -8.10
N SER A 825 15.28 -18.75 -9.42
CA SER A 825 14.68 -17.62 -10.13
C SER A 825 13.21 -17.39 -9.72
N SER A 826 12.44 -18.45 -9.45
CA SER A 826 11.06 -18.32 -8.96
C SER A 826 11.01 -17.71 -7.55
N ALA A 827 11.84 -18.22 -6.63
CA ALA A 827 12.02 -17.69 -5.28
C ALA A 827 12.46 -16.22 -5.28
N TYR A 828 13.56 -15.90 -5.98
CA TYR A 828 14.14 -14.56 -5.96
C TYR A 828 13.28 -13.56 -6.72
N LYS A 829 12.66 -13.94 -7.84
CA LYS A 829 11.72 -13.06 -8.54
C LYS A 829 10.55 -12.68 -7.64
N ALA A 830 9.95 -13.65 -6.94
CA ALA A 830 8.81 -13.39 -6.07
C ALA A 830 9.20 -12.50 -4.89
N THR A 831 10.23 -12.89 -4.13
CA THR A 831 10.67 -12.11 -2.96
C THR A 831 11.21 -10.74 -3.35
N PHE A 832 11.97 -10.61 -4.45
CA PHE A 832 12.61 -9.34 -4.79
C PHE A 832 11.61 -8.33 -5.34
N SER A 833 10.61 -8.77 -6.12
CA SER A 833 9.56 -7.87 -6.62
C SER A 833 8.65 -7.36 -5.48
N TRP A 834 8.23 -8.23 -4.55
CA TRP A 834 7.51 -7.79 -3.35
C TRP A 834 8.36 -6.86 -2.47
N GLN A 835 9.63 -7.19 -2.25
CA GLN A 835 10.52 -6.33 -1.46
C GLN A 835 10.79 -4.99 -2.16
N ASN A 836 10.85 -4.96 -3.50
CA ASN A 836 10.95 -3.74 -4.28
C ASN A 836 9.72 -2.83 -4.11
N MET A 837 8.51 -3.39 -4.19
CA MET A 837 7.28 -2.62 -3.94
C MET A 837 7.23 -2.04 -2.52
N LYS A 838 7.64 -2.83 -1.51
CA LYS A 838 7.78 -2.34 -0.12
C LYS A 838 8.81 -1.21 -0.04
N THR A 839 9.98 -1.37 -0.66
CA THR A 839 11.02 -0.35 -0.67
C THR A 839 10.57 0.95 -1.34
N LEU A 840 9.92 0.87 -2.51
CA LEU A 840 9.42 2.04 -3.22
C LEU A 840 8.33 2.76 -2.44
N GLN A 841 7.41 2.02 -1.82
CA GLN A 841 6.37 2.60 -0.97
C GLN A 841 6.96 3.38 0.21
N GLU A 842 7.90 2.77 0.95
CA GLU A 842 8.54 3.43 2.09
C GLU A 842 9.40 4.62 1.67
N CYS A 843 10.15 4.52 0.57
CA CYS A 843 10.93 5.64 0.05
C CYS A 843 10.02 6.81 -0.37
N ARG A 844 8.88 6.52 -1.00
CA ARG A 844 7.88 7.53 -1.39
C ARG A 844 7.34 8.25 -0.17
N GLU A 845 6.86 7.50 0.82
CA GLU A 845 6.28 8.08 2.04
C GLU A 845 7.34 8.81 2.89
N ALA A 846 8.58 8.30 2.95
CA ALA A 846 9.68 8.95 3.64
C ALA A 846 10.09 10.31 3.04
N CYS A 847 9.84 10.52 1.74
CA CYS A 847 10.06 11.80 1.07
C CYS A 847 8.85 12.76 1.19
N GLY A 848 7.77 12.35 1.86
CA GLY A 848 6.55 13.16 2.00
C GLY A 848 5.95 13.56 0.65
N GLY A 849 5.43 14.79 0.56
CA GLY A 849 4.80 15.29 -0.68
C GLY A 849 5.76 15.30 -1.87
N GLN A 850 7.05 15.47 -1.63
CA GLN A 850 8.04 15.46 -2.71
C GLN A 850 8.20 14.10 -3.38
N GLY A 851 8.00 13.00 -2.64
CA GLY A 851 7.95 11.65 -3.22
C GLY A 851 6.78 11.45 -4.20
N PHE A 852 5.76 12.32 -4.14
CA PHE A 852 4.58 12.30 -5.00
C PHE A 852 4.75 13.12 -6.30
N LYS A 853 5.80 13.94 -6.40
CA LYS A 853 6.13 14.73 -7.59
C LYS A 853 6.78 13.84 -8.65
N THR A 854 6.31 13.90 -9.90
CA THR A 854 6.80 13.01 -10.96
C THR A 854 8.28 13.20 -11.28
N GLU A 855 8.80 14.43 -11.19
CA GLU A 855 10.23 14.74 -11.38
C GLU A 855 11.15 13.99 -10.40
N ASN A 856 10.62 13.61 -9.23
CA ASN A 856 11.36 12.89 -8.20
C ASN A 856 11.34 11.37 -8.40
N ARG A 857 10.70 10.91 -9.47
CA ARG A 857 10.75 9.56 -10.08
C ARG A 857 10.30 8.37 -9.22
N ILE A 858 10.41 8.40 -7.89
CA ILE A 858 10.06 7.27 -7.00
C ILE A 858 8.66 6.74 -7.31
N GLY A 859 7.70 7.66 -7.49
CA GLY A 859 6.34 7.32 -7.83
C GLY A 859 6.13 6.68 -9.21
N ILE A 860 6.83 7.18 -10.23
CA ILE A 860 6.80 6.61 -11.59
C ILE A 860 7.41 5.21 -11.56
N LEU A 861 8.55 5.04 -10.89
CA LEU A 861 9.20 3.75 -10.71
C LEU A 861 8.25 2.76 -10.02
N LYS A 862 7.49 3.21 -9.02
CA LYS A 862 6.47 2.38 -8.38
C LYS A 862 5.40 1.94 -9.37
N GLY A 863 4.90 2.82 -10.24
CA GLY A 863 3.92 2.48 -11.26
C GLY A 863 4.46 1.51 -12.32
N GLU A 864 5.67 1.74 -12.83
CA GLU A 864 6.27 0.94 -13.91
C GLU A 864 6.72 -0.45 -13.48
N PHE A 865 7.10 -0.62 -12.22
CA PHE A 865 7.65 -1.88 -11.71
C PHE A 865 6.63 -2.72 -10.95
N ASP A 866 5.43 -2.21 -10.66
CA ASP A 866 4.37 -2.95 -9.96
C ASP A 866 3.96 -4.25 -10.67
N VAL A 867 3.91 -4.20 -11.99
CA VAL A 867 3.62 -5.34 -12.87
C VAL A 867 4.55 -6.54 -12.62
N GLN A 868 5.77 -6.31 -12.11
CA GLN A 868 6.74 -7.35 -11.86
C GLN A 868 6.28 -8.38 -10.83
N SER A 869 5.35 -8.05 -9.95
CA SER A 869 4.74 -9.05 -9.05
C SER A 869 3.91 -10.12 -9.80
N THR A 870 3.52 -9.84 -11.05
CA THR A 870 2.66 -10.72 -11.87
C THR A 870 3.28 -11.18 -13.20
N PHE A 871 4.21 -10.40 -13.78
CA PHE A 871 4.94 -10.83 -14.99
C PHE A 871 5.81 -12.06 -14.73
N GLU A 872 5.96 -12.90 -15.77
CA GLU A 872 6.75 -14.14 -15.72
C GLU A 872 6.30 -15.14 -14.63
N GLY A 873 5.06 -14.98 -14.12
CA GLY A 873 4.41 -15.81 -13.10
C GLY A 873 3.95 -14.99 -11.89
N ASP A 874 2.73 -15.23 -11.40
CA ASP A 874 2.24 -14.66 -10.15
C ASP A 874 3.11 -15.11 -8.96
N ASN A 875 3.52 -14.17 -8.11
CA ASN A 875 4.45 -14.44 -7.02
C ASN A 875 3.95 -15.54 -6.06
N ASN A 876 2.65 -15.59 -5.73
CA ASN A 876 2.10 -16.61 -4.83
C ASN A 876 2.18 -18.00 -5.47
N VAL A 877 1.89 -18.10 -6.77
CA VAL A 877 2.03 -19.35 -7.54
C VAL A 877 3.49 -19.79 -7.61
N LEU A 878 4.43 -18.84 -7.79
CA LEU A 878 5.86 -19.14 -7.80
C LEU A 878 6.36 -19.66 -6.45
N MET A 879 5.88 -19.10 -5.33
CA MET A 879 6.21 -19.62 -3.99
C MET A 879 5.70 -21.05 -3.79
N GLN A 880 4.55 -21.41 -4.35
CA GLN A 880 4.06 -22.80 -4.35
C GLN A 880 4.93 -23.73 -5.20
N GLN A 881 5.48 -23.26 -6.33
CA GLN A 881 6.42 -24.04 -7.13
C GLN A 881 7.71 -24.37 -6.35
N VAL A 882 8.22 -23.40 -5.59
CA VAL A 882 9.41 -23.58 -4.73
C VAL A 882 9.15 -24.66 -3.68
N SER A 883 8.08 -24.55 -2.90
CA SER A 883 7.77 -25.54 -1.85
C SER A 883 7.42 -26.93 -2.40
N LYS A 884 6.76 -27.02 -3.56
CA LYS A 884 6.52 -28.31 -4.25
C LYS A 884 7.82 -28.99 -4.66
N ALA A 885 8.82 -28.22 -5.12
CA ALA A 885 10.12 -28.77 -5.47
C ALA A 885 10.88 -29.26 -4.23
N LEU A 886 10.89 -28.49 -3.14
CA LEU A 886 11.49 -28.89 -1.87
C LEU A 886 10.85 -30.16 -1.31
N LEU A 887 9.52 -30.25 -1.31
CA LEU A 887 8.79 -31.45 -0.89
C LEU A 887 9.14 -32.66 -1.76
N SER A 888 9.33 -32.46 -3.07
CA SER A 888 9.68 -33.55 -3.98
C SER A 888 11.09 -34.08 -3.74
N GLU A 889 12.08 -33.20 -3.50
CA GLU A 889 13.42 -33.61 -3.07
C GLU A 889 13.39 -34.31 -1.73
N TYR A 890 12.61 -33.78 -0.78
CA TYR A 890 12.46 -34.37 0.54
C TYR A 890 11.94 -35.80 0.50
N ILE A 891 10.83 -36.03 -0.21
CA ILE A 891 10.23 -37.37 -0.37
C ILE A 891 11.18 -38.31 -1.12
N SER A 892 11.88 -37.81 -2.15
CA SER A 892 12.85 -38.61 -2.92
C SER A 892 14.00 -39.09 -2.04
N ALA A 893 14.62 -38.20 -1.26
CA ALA A 893 15.71 -38.53 -0.35
C ALA A 893 15.27 -39.54 0.73
N GLN A 894 14.11 -39.30 1.34
CA GLN A 894 13.52 -40.20 2.35
C GLN A 894 13.23 -41.59 1.77
N LYS A 895 12.59 -41.67 0.59
CA LYS A 895 12.26 -42.94 -0.08
C LYS A 895 13.52 -43.73 -0.48
N LYS A 896 14.55 -43.03 -0.97
CA LYS A 896 15.81 -43.65 -1.41
C LYS A 896 16.80 -43.90 -0.27
N LYS A 897 16.51 -43.43 0.96
CA LYS A 897 17.44 -43.43 2.11
C LYS A 897 18.80 -42.81 1.76
N GLN A 898 18.78 -41.72 0.99
CA GLN A 898 19.99 -41.01 0.55
C GLN A 898 20.14 -39.69 1.30
N PRO A 899 21.38 -39.18 1.46
CA PRO A 899 21.59 -37.84 2.01
C PRO A 899 20.90 -36.79 1.11
N PHE A 900 20.38 -35.74 1.73
CA PHE A 900 19.79 -34.61 1.03
C PHE A 900 20.87 -33.91 0.20
N LYS A 901 20.57 -33.64 -1.07
CA LYS A 901 21.47 -32.98 -2.02
C LYS A 901 20.67 -32.08 -2.95
N GLY A 902 21.21 -30.90 -3.26
CA GLY A 902 20.59 -29.92 -4.15
C GLY A 902 19.57 -29.04 -3.42
N LEU A 903 19.27 -27.89 -4.05
CA LEU A 903 18.41 -26.84 -3.48
C LEU A 903 18.84 -26.41 -2.06
N GLY A 904 20.13 -26.50 -1.74
CA GLY A 904 20.65 -26.13 -0.44
C GLY A 904 20.13 -26.98 0.72
N LEU A 905 19.49 -28.14 0.49
CA LEU A 905 18.93 -29.01 1.54
C LEU A 905 20.01 -29.81 2.29
N GLU A 906 21.28 -29.66 1.96
CA GLU A 906 22.40 -30.37 2.58
C GLU A 906 22.48 -30.13 4.09
N HIS A 907 21.99 -28.98 4.58
CA HIS A 907 21.91 -28.69 6.02
C HIS A 907 21.04 -29.69 6.77
N MET A 908 20.13 -30.42 6.10
CA MET A 908 19.29 -31.47 6.68
C MET A 908 20.09 -32.72 7.11
N ASN A 909 21.28 -32.91 6.54
CA ASN A 909 22.16 -34.04 6.87
C ASN A 909 22.90 -33.85 8.21
N SER A 910 22.98 -32.61 8.69
CA SER A 910 23.62 -32.27 9.97
C SER A 910 22.66 -32.43 11.15
N PRO A 911 23.16 -32.53 12.39
CA PRO A 911 22.32 -32.50 13.59
C PRO A 911 21.36 -31.29 13.61
N CYS A 912 20.21 -31.44 14.27
CA CYS A 912 19.25 -30.34 14.38
C CYS A 912 19.85 -29.20 15.22
N PRO A 913 19.87 -27.95 14.71
CA PRO A 913 20.40 -26.83 15.49
C PRO A 913 19.60 -26.60 16.77
N VAL A 914 20.28 -26.16 17.83
CA VAL A 914 19.68 -25.82 19.13
C VAL A 914 19.88 -24.34 19.41
N ILE A 915 18.78 -23.62 19.60
CA ILE A 915 18.80 -22.18 19.83
C ILE A 915 18.98 -21.89 21.32
N PRO A 916 20.00 -21.11 21.74
CA PRO A 916 20.20 -20.75 23.13
C PRO A 916 18.98 -20.06 23.74
N ALA A 917 18.69 -20.37 25.01
CA ALA A 917 17.55 -19.80 25.72
C ALA A 917 17.67 -18.26 25.92
N ASN A 918 18.90 -17.76 26.05
CA ASN A 918 19.21 -16.35 26.23
C ASN A 918 20.22 -15.90 25.17
N LEU A 919 19.83 -14.95 24.33
CA LEU A 919 20.69 -14.42 23.28
C LEU A 919 21.26 -13.04 23.68
N THR A 920 22.59 -12.97 23.76
CA THR A 920 23.32 -11.70 23.93
C THR A 920 23.41 -10.96 22.59
N SER A 921 23.80 -9.69 22.64
CA SER A 921 24.07 -8.88 21.43
C SER A 921 25.11 -9.53 20.52
N SER A 922 26.19 -10.10 21.08
CA SER A 922 27.22 -10.82 20.32
C SER A 922 26.70 -12.12 19.72
N ALA A 923 25.89 -12.89 20.45
CA ALA A 923 25.27 -14.11 19.93
C ALA A 923 24.31 -13.81 18.78
N LEU A 924 23.45 -12.78 18.91
CA LEU A 924 22.53 -12.35 17.84
C LEU A 924 23.26 -11.94 16.56
N ARG A 925 24.44 -11.32 16.71
CA ARG A 925 25.29 -10.91 15.59
C ARG A 925 26.21 -12.03 15.09
N SER A 926 26.25 -13.21 15.70
CA SER A 926 27.16 -14.30 15.29
C SER A 926 26.70 -14.96 13.98
N ILE A 927 27.62 -15.59 13.25
CA ILE A 927 27.27 -16.34 12.03
C ILE A 927 26.56 -17.64 12.39
N GLU A 928 27.01 -18.28 13.47
CA GLU A 928 26.53 -19.55 13.99
C GLU A 928 25.04 -19.46 14.32
N PHE A 929 24.64 -18.53 15.20
CA PHE A 929 23.24 -18.35 15.58
C PHE A 929 22.33 -18.06 14.36
N GLN A 930 22.76 -17.13 13.50
CA GLN A 930 21.97 -16.73 12.35
C GLN A 930 21.83 -17.87 11.33
N ASN A 931 22.89 -18.63 11.09
CA ASN A 931 22.81 -19.82 10.24
C ASN A 931 21.87 -20.88 10.84
N ASP A 932 22.02 -21.16 12.13
CA ASP A 932 21.32 -22.22 12.83
C ASP A 932 19.82 -21.97 12.93
N VAL A 933 19.40 -20.74 13.25
CA VAL A 933 17.97 -20.41 13.38
C VAL A 933 17.24 -20.46 12.03
N PHE A 934 17.90 -20.07 10.94
CA PHE A 934 17.31 -20.17 9.59
C PHE A 934 17.26 -21.62 9.11
N CYS A 935 18.31 -22.41 9.35
CA CYS A 935 18.33 -23.84 9.02
C CYS A 935 17.30 -24.63 9.83
N LEU A 936 17.11 -24.29 11.10
CA LEU A 936 16.07 -24.87 11.96
C LEU A 936 14.67 -24.59 11.43
N ARG A 937 14.38 -23.33 11.09
CA ARG A 937 13.08 -22.92 10.55
C ARG A 937 12.73 -23.67 9.27
N GLU A 938 13.62 -23.70 8.28
CA GLU A 938 13.34 -24.40 7.02
C GLU A 938 13.18 -25.91 7.21
N ARG A 939 14.04 -26.53 8.04
CA ARG A 939 13.96 -27.96 8.36
C ARG A 939 12.60 -28.32 8.96
N ASP A 940 12.19 -27.60 10.00
CA ASP A 940 10.93 -27.87 10.70
C ASP A 940 9.71 -27.60 9.82
N LEU A 941 9.70 -26.50 9.05
CA LEU A 941 8.62 -26.20 8.11
C LEU A 941 8.49 -27.26 7.02
N LEU A 942 9.60 -27.77 6.48
CA LEU A 942 9.58 -28.83 5.47
C LEU A 942 9.01 -30.13 6.05
N ASN A 943 9.41 -30.51 7.26
CA ASN A 943 8.88 -31.68 7.97
C ASN A 943 7.38 -31.55 8.23
N ARG A 944 6.92 -30.37 8.69
CA ARG A 944 5.50 -30.08 8.92
C ARG A 944 4.69 -30.11 7.63
N TYR A 945 5.20 -29.49 6.57
CA TYR A 945 4.54 -29.47 5.28
C TYR A 945 4.39 -30.87 4.71
N ALA A 946 5.45 -31.69 4.72
CA ALA A 946 5.39 -33.08 4.30
C ALA A 946 4.39 -33.90 5.13
N SER A 947 4.36 -33.68 6.45
CA SER A 947 3.44 -34.35 7.36
C SER A 947 1.98 -33.95 7.11
N GLU A 948 1.69 -32.67 6.88
CA GLU A 948 0.32 -32.19 6.61
C GLU A 948 -0.20 -32.70 5.26
N VAL A 949 0.64 -32.67 4.22
CA VAL A 949 0.30 -33.25 2.92
C VAL A 949 0.01 -34.74 3.06
N TYR A 950 0.85 -35.49 3.78
CA TYR A 950 0.62 -36.91 4.04
C TYR A 950 -0.69 -37.14 4.81
N GLN A 951 -1.00 -36.34 5.84
CA GLN A 951 -2.25 -36.44 6.59
C GLN A 951 -3.48 -36.26 5.70
N TYR A 952 -3.48 -35.30 4.77
CA TYR A 952 -4.58 -35.15 3.82
C TYR A 952 -4.70 -36.32 2.85
N GLN A 953 -3.57 -36.90 2.41
CA GLN A 953 -3.58 -38.10 1.58
C GLN A 953 -4.17 -39.31 2.33
N GLN A 954 -3.85 -39.47 3.62
CA GLN A 954 -4.47 -40.49 4.48
C GLN A 954 -5.98 -40.28 4.67
N GLN A 955 -6.49 -39.06 4.48
CA GLN A 955 -7.92 -38.74 4.46
C GLN A 955 -8.56 -38.93 3.05
N GLY A 956 -7.87 -39.59 2.12
CA GLY A 956 -8.36 -39.88 0.78
C GLY A 956 -8.29 -38.70 -0.20
N LYS A 957 -7.61 -37.59 0.13
CA LYS A 957 -7.41 -36.48 -0.81
C LYS A 957 -6.30 -36.82 -1.82
N SER A 958 -6.45 -36.39 -3.07
CA SER A 958 -5.37 -36.49 -4.07
C SER A 958 -4.14 -35.68 -3.61
N ARG A 959 -2.96 -36.01 -4.14
CA ARG A 959 -1.73 -35.29 -3.81
C ARG A 959 -1.83 -33.80 -4.16
N GLU A 960 -2.46 -33.50 -5.29
CA GLU A 960 -2.68 -32.16 -5.82
C GLU A 960 -3.60 -31.36 -4.89
N THR A 961 -4.69 -31.98 -4.43
CA THR A 961 -5.61 -31.38 -3.45
C THR A 961 -4.93 -31.19 -2.10
N ALA A 962 -4.16 -32.17 -1.63
CA ALA A 962 -3.44 -32.08 -0.36
C ALA A 962 -2.43 -30.91 -0.34
N VAL A 963 -1.65 -30.74 -1.42
CA VAL A 963 -0.73 -29.61 -1.58
C VAL A 963 -1.49 -28.27 -1.55
N LEU A 964 -2.64 -28.19 -2.22
CA LEU A 964 -3.48 -26.98 -2.26
C LEU A 964 -4.07 -26.63 -0.88
N LEU A 965 -4.49 -27.63 -0.09
CA LEU A 965 -4.99 -27.43 1.27
C LEU A 965 -3.87 -27.08 2.27
N SER A 966 -2.62 -27.40 1.95
CA SER A 966 -1.43 -27.11 2.74
C SER A 966 -0.72 -25.80 2.37
N TYR A 967 -1.40 -24.88 1.68
CA TYR A 967 -0.79 -23.66 1.11
C TYR A 967 -0.04 -22.78 2.13
N GLN A 968 -0.54 -22.66 3.38
CA GLN A 968 0.09 -21.77 4.39
C GLN A 968 1.50 -22.25 4.75
N LEU A 969 1.66 -23.55 5.03
CA LEU A 969 2.98 -24.15 5.28
C LEU A 969 3.86 -24.10 4.03
N ALA A 970 3.24 -24.25 2.85
CA ALA A 970 3.95 -24.16 1.57
C ALA A 970 4.54 -22.75 1.34
N GLU A 971 3.80 -21.69 1.68
CA GLU A 971 4.26 -20.30 1.57
C GLU A 971 5.35 -19.98 2.62
N ASP A 972 5.11 -20.35 3.88
CA ASP A 972 6.08 -20.15 4.98
C ASP A 972 7.41 -20.87 4.65
N LEU A 973 7.35 -22.11 4.13
CA LEU A 973 8.51 -22.89 3.72
C LEU A 973 9.27 -22.24 2.56
N ALA A 974 8.57 -21.78 1.52
CA ALA A 974 9.21 -21.14 0.37
C ALA A 974 9.91 -19.83 0.76
N ARG A 975 9.32 -19.06 1.69
CA ARG A 975 9.94 -17.86 2.26
C ARG A 975 11.18 -18.23 3.08
N ALA A 976 11.09 -19.25 3.93
CA ALA A 976 12.21 -19.73 4.74
C ALA A 976 13.41 -20.16 3.89
N PHE A 977 13.16 -20.94 2.82
CA PHE A 977 14.16 -21.31 1.82
C PHE A 977 14.81 -20.09 1.18
N THR A 978 13.99 -19.12 0.73
CA THR A 978 14.49 -17.94 0.02
C THR A 978 15.40 -17.11 0.90
N GLU A 979 14.98 -16.81 2.13
CA GLU A 979 15.76 -15.99 3.06
C GLU A 979 17.04 -16.69 3.52
N ARG A 980 17.00 -18.00 3.79
CA ARG A 980 18.20 -18.76 4.15
C ARG A 980 19.21 -18.75 3.01
N THR A 981 18.78 -18.99 1.76
CA THR A 981 19.71 -19.02 0.62
C THR A 981 20.38 -17.66 0.39
N ILE A 982 19.66 -16.55 0.59
CA ILE A 982 20.24 -15.19 0.54
C ILE A 982 21.23 -14.98 1.69
N LEU A 983 20.87 -15.39 2.91
CA LEU A 983 21.76 -15.28 4.08
C LEU A 983 23.07 -16.05 3.87
N GLN A 984 23.01 -17.25 3.31
CA GLN A 984 24.20 -18.06 3.02
C GLN A 984 25.16 -17.35 2.06
N LEU A 985 24.62 -16.81 0.96
CA LEU A 985 25.43 -16.05 0.01
C LEU A 985 26.06 -14.81 0.65
N LEU A 986 25.36 -14.17 1.60
CA LEU A 986 25.89 -13.03 2.35
C LEU A 986 26.98 -13.46 3.34
N ILE A 987 26.82 -14.58 4.04
CA ILE A 987 27.85 -15.18 4.91
C ILE A 987 29.12 -15.50 4.11
N GLU A 988 28.98 -16.13 2.94
CA GLU A 988 30.12 -16.41 2.05
C GLU A 988 30.84 -15.13 1.64
N LYS A 989 30.10 -14.06 1.33
CA LYS A 989 30.69 -12.76 0.96
C LYS A 989 31.45 -12.13 2.12
N VAL A 990 30.88 -12.15 3.32
CA VAL A 990 31.54 -11.69 4.55
C VAL A 990 32.85 -12.46 4.80
N LYS A 991 32.83 -13.79 4.68
CA LYS A 991 34.02 -14.64 4.87
C LYS A 991 35.13 -14.32 3.86
N SER A 992 34.77 -13.91 2.64
CA SER A 992 35.74 -13.54 1.59
C SER A 992 36.23 -12.09 1.65
N ALA A 993 35.63 -11.23 2.48
CA ALA A 993 35.97 -9.82 2.57
C ALA A 993 37.07 -9.56 3.61
N THR A 994 37.83 -8.48 3.42
CA THR A 994 38.91 -8.05 4.32
C THR A 994 38.82 -6.54 4.60
N GLY A 995 39.45 -6.09 5.68
CA GLY A 995 39.50 -4.68 6.07
C GLY A 995 38.12 -4.05 6.34
N PRO A 996 37.98 -2.72 6.18
CA PRO A 996 36.75 -1.98 6.51
C PRO A 996 35.50 -2.45 5.78
N LEU A 997 35.65 -3.06 4.59
CA LEU A 997 34.53 -3.64 3.84
C LEU A 997 33.92 -4.82 4.61
N LYS A 998 34.74 -5.63 5.28
CA LYS A 998 34.27 -6.77 6.08
C LYS A 998 33.36 -6.28 7.21
N ASP A 999 33.78 -5.23 7.93
CA ASP A 999 33.03 -4.68 9.07
C ASP A 999 31.63 -4.19 8.64
N VAL A 1000 31.55 -3.48 7.51
CA VAL A 1000 30.27 -3.02 6.94
C VAL A 1000 29.42 -4.20 6.49
N LEU A 1001 30.01 -5.21 5.83
CA LEU A 1001 29.27 -6.41 5.42
C LEU A 1001 28.76 -7.22 6.63
N GLU A 1002 29.48 -7.26 7.75
CA GLU A 1002 29.04 -7.88 9.00
C GLU A 1002 27.84 -7.16 9.62
N LEU A 1003 27.83 -5.82 9.58
CA LEU A 1003 26.68 -5.01 9.98
C LEU A 1003 25.47 -5.27 9.08
N LEU A 1004 25.65 -5.26 7.75
CA LEU A 1004 24.57 -5.52 6.79
C LEU A 1004 24.03 -6.94 6.90
N ARG A 1005 24.90 -7.94 7.13
CA ARG A 1005 24.48 -9.33 7.39
C ARG A 1005 23.65 -9.43 8.66
N SER A 1006 24.12 -8.85 9.75
CA SER A 1006 23.39 -8.87 11.02
C SER A 1006 22.06 -8.15 10.90
N MET A 1007 22.02 -6.99 10.24
CA MET A 1007 20.78 -6.26 9.96
C MET A 1007 19.82 -7.11 9.12
N TYR A 1008 20.30 -7.72 8.03
CA TYR A 1008 19.49 -8.59 7.17
C TYR A 1008 18.89 -9.79 7.92
N ALA A 1009 19.73 -10.51 8.67
CA ALA A 1009 19.27 -11.69 9.41
C ALA A 1009 18.24 -11.30 10.49
N LEU A 1010 18.56 -10.29 11.30
CA LEU A 1010 17.68 -9.89 12.40
C LEU A 1010 16.39 -9.23 11.92
N ILE A 1011 16.38 -8.48 10.81
CA ILE A 1011 15.13 -7.93 10.26
C ILE A 1011 14.25 -9.03 9.67
N CYS A 1012 14.81 -10.07 9.03
CA CYS A 1012 14.02 -11.21 8.56
C CYS A 1012 13.41 -11.98 9.74
N ILE A 1013 14.18 -12.16 10.83
CA ILE A 1013 13.67 -12.76 12.07
C ILE A 1013 12.53 -11.94 12.68
N GLU A 1014 12.68 -10.62 12.72
CA GLU A 1014 11.71 -9.74 13.36
C GLU A 1014 10.41 -9.58 12.57
N GLU A 1015 10.49 -9.53 11.24
CA GLU A 1015 9.34 -9.32 10.36
C GLU A 1015 8.54 -10.61 10.09
N ASP A 1016 9.18 -11.79 10.10
CA ASP A 1016 8.48 -13.04 9.85
C ASP A 1016 7.93 -13.65 11.15
N ALA A 1017 6.61 -13.58 11.31
CA ALA A 1017 5.89 -14.15 12.43
C ALA A 1017 6.12 -15.67 12.59
N SER A 1018 6.60 -16.39 11.57
CA SER A 1018 6.89 -17.83 11.65
C SER A 1018 7.91 -18.19 12.74
N PHE A 1019 8.89 -17.31 13.02
CA PHE A 1019 9.89 -17.53 14.08
C PHE A 1019 9.28 -17.63 15.46
N LEU A 1020 8.25 -16.82 15.71
CA LEU A 1020 7.43 -16.95 16.91
C LEU A 1020 6.45 -18.10 16.73
N ARG A 1021 5.54 -18.03 15.74
CA ARG A 1021 4.41 -18.96 15.52
C ARG A 1021 4.76 -20.43 15.74
N TYR A 1022 5.91 -20.89 15.25
CA TYR A 1022 6.33 -22.29 15.35
C TYR A 1022 7.32 -22.59 16.47
N GLY A 1023 7.70 -21.58 17.27
CA GLY A 1023 8.50 -21.72 18.49
C GLY A 1023 10.01 -21.77 18.28
N TYR A 1024 10.53 -21.17 17.20
CA TYR A 1024 11.98 -21.12 16.96
C TYR A 1024 12.68 -20.11 17.88
N LEU A 1025 11.95 -19.12 18.38
CA LEU A 1025 12.43 -18.16 19.38
C LEU A 1025 11.48 -18.05 20.56
N SER A 1026 12.05 -17.91 21.76
CA SER A 1026 11.32 -17.48 22.95
C SER A 1026 10.93 -16.00 22.83
N LEU A 1027 9.96 -15.56 23.64
CA LEU A 1027 9.55 -14.16 23.73
C LEU A 1027 10.71 -13.24 24.14
N SER A 1028 11.54 -13.70 25.08
CA SER A 1028 12.74 -12.97 25.51
C SER A 1028 13.75 -12.80 24.38
N ASN A 1029 13.98 -13.85 23.60
CA ASN A 1029 14.88 -13.80 22.43
C ASN A 1029 14.34 -12.89 21.33
N ALA A 1030 13.03 -12.93 21.05
CA ALA A 1030 12.42 -12.02 20.08
C ALA A 1030 12.50 -10.54 20.51
N ALA A 1031 12.33 -10.26 21.81
CA ALA A 1031 12.55 -8.92 22.36
C ALA A 1031 14.02 -8.49 22.24
N ALA A 1032 14.97 -9.41 22.46
CA ALA A 1032 16.40 -9.16 22.28
C ALA A 1032 16.74 -8.84 20.81
N VAL A 1033 16.19 -9.59 19.85
CA VAL A 1033 16.33 -9.31 18.40
C VAL A 1033 15.87 -7.89 18.10
N ARG A 1034 14.66 -7.50 18.53
CA ARG A 1034 14.11 -6.16 18.27
C ARG A 1034 14.99 -5.03 18.82
N LYS A 1035 15.44 -5.17 20.07
CA LYS A 1035 16.37 -4.21 20.69
C LYS A 1035 17.69 -4.12 19.91
N GLU A 1036 18.15 -5.25 19.36
CA GLU A 1036 19.39 -5.31 18.60
C GLU A 1036 19.27 -4.69 17.21
N VAL A 1037 18.13 -4.87 16.52
CA VAL A 1037 17.87 -4.18 15.23
C VAL A 1037 17.90 -2.67 15.40
N MET A 1038 17.42 -2.14 16.52
CA MET A 1038 17.52 -0.71 16.83
C MET A 1038 18.95 -0.21 16.96
N LYS A 1039 19.81 -0.96 17.66
CA LYS A 1039 21.23 -0.63 17.74
C LYS A 1039 21.89 -0.70 16.37
N LEU A 1040 21.53 -1.72 15.57
CA LEU A 1040 22.04 -1.85 14.20
C LEU A 1040 21.61 -0.69 13.31
N CYS A 1041 20.40 -0.11 13.49
CA CYS A 1041 20.00 1.09 12.77
C CYS A 1041 20.95 2.25 13.09
N GLY A 1042 21.23 2.48 14.37
CA GLY A 1042 22.21 3.47 14.80
C GLY A 1042 23.64 3.17 14.30
N ASN A 1043 24.03 1.90 14.21
CA ASN A 1043 25.36 1.51 13.69
C ASN A 1043 25.47 1.65 12.17
N VAL A 1044 24.39 1.45 11.42
CA VAL A 1044 24.36 1.59 9.95
C VAL A 1044 24.24 3.07 9.53
N ARG A 1045 23.60 3.91 10.34
CA ARG A 1045 23.36 5.33 10.05
C ARG A 1045 24.62 6.10 9.60
N PRO A 1046 25.78 6.03 10.26
CA PRO A 1046 26.99 6.72 9.81
C PRO A 1046 27.46 6.31 8.41
N HIS A 1047 27.10 5.10 7.97
CA HIS A 1047 27.49 4.56 6.67
C HIS A 1047 26.44 4.77 5.57
N ALA A 1048 25.26 5.33 5.89
CA ALA A 1048 24.13 5.40 4.96
C ALA A 1048 24.49 6.06 3.62
N LEU A 1049 25.17 7.21 3.64
CA LEU A 1049 25.60 7.92 2.43
C LEU A 1049 26.62 7.11 1.62
N ALA A 1050 27.64 6.55 2.29
CA ALA A 1050 28.65 5.71 1.64
C ALA A 1050 28.03 4.45 0.99
N LEU A 1051 27.07 3.83 1.66
CA LEU A 1051 26.33 2.67 1.15
C LEU A 1051 25.56 3.01 -0.12
N VAL A 1052 24.80 4.10 -0.15
CA VAL A 1052 24.05 4.46 -1.37
C VAL A 1052 24.97 4.95 -2.49
N ASN A 1053 26.07 5.63 -2.18
CA ASN A 1053 27.07 6.01 -3.17
C ASN A 1053 27.75 4.78 -3.78
N SER A 1054 27.98 3.72 -2.99
CA SER A 1054 28.54 2.46 -3.46
C SER A 1054 27.64 1.70 -4.44
N PHE A 1055 26.37 2.09 -4.60
CA PHE A 1055 25.51 1.53 -5.64
C PHE A 1055 25.96 1.90 -7.04
N GLY A 1056 26.79 2.95 -7.19
CA GLY A 1056 27.35 3.37 -8.47
C GLY A 1056 26.32 3.93 -9.44
N ILE A 1057 25.21 4.47 -8.92
CA ILE A 1057 24.20 5.16 -9.74
C ILE A 1057 24.73 6.58 -9.97
N PRO A 1058 24.95 7.02 -11.22
CA PRO A 1058 25.42 8.38 -11.49
C PRO A 1058 24.39 9.40 -10.99
N ASP A 1059 24.87 10.54 -10.50
CA ASP A 1059 24.01 11.58 -9.93
C ASP A 1059 22.96 12.11 -10.93
N SER A 1060 23.28 12.16 -12.22
CA SER A 1060 22.35 12.52 -13.30
C SER A 1060 21.19 11.53 -13.52
N PHE A 1061 21.29 10.31 -12.97
CA PHE A 1061 20.24 9.30 -13.00
C PHE A 1061 19.43 9.28 -11.69
N LEU A 1062 19.77 10.10 -10.70
CA LEU A 1062 18.95 10.31 -9.51
C LEU A 1062 17.90 11.41 -9.78
N SER A 1063 17.25 11.89 -8.72
CA SER A 1063 16.24 12.93 -8.78
C SER A 1063 16.70 14.21 -8.10
N PRO A 1064 16.21 15.40 -8.50
CA PRO A 1064 16.65 16.67 -7.93
C PRO A 1064 16.54 16.73 -6.40
N ILE A 1065 15.52 16.10 -5.81
CA ILE A 1065 15.36 16.02 -4.36
C ILE A 1065 16.52 15.32 -3.62
N ALA A 1066 17.33 14.52 -4.31
CA ALA A 1066 18.49 13.87 -3.72
C ALA A 1066 19.68 14.83 -3.51
N PHE A 1067 19.55 16.10 -3.90
CA PHE A 1067 20.59 17.14 -3.86
C PHE A 1067 20.07 18.40 -3.15
N ASP A 1068 20.43 19.59 -3.64
CA ASP A 1068 19.83 20.84 -3.18
C ASP A 1068 18.39 20.97 -3.69
N TRP A 1069 17.49 20.38 -2.91
CA TRP A 1069 16.06 20.36 -3.20
C TRP A 1069 15.40 21.73 -3.03
N ILE A 1070 16.06 22.70 -2.37
CA ILE A 1070 15.58 24.08 -2.26
C ILE A 1070 15.88 24.80 -3.57
N GLU A 1071 17.14 24.75 -4.02
CA GLU A 1071 17.56 25.34 -5.30
C GLU A 1071 16.77 24.74 -6.48
N ALA A 1072 16.59 23.42 -6.50
CA ALA A 1072 15.82 22.73 -7.55
C ALA A 1072 14.32 23.07 -7.57
N ASN A 1073 13.80 23.71 -6.51
CA ASN A 1073 12.42 24.21 -6.45
C ASN A 1073 12.36 25.74 -6.50
N SER A 1074 13.50 26.41 -6.74
CA SER A 1074 13.57 27.84 -6.90
C SER A 1074 12.80 28.32 -8.14
N TRP A 1075 12.50 29.62 -8.21
CA TRP A 1075 11.82 30.18 -9.37
C TRP A 1075 12.68 30.18 -10.64
N THR A 1076 14.01 30.29 -10.50
CA THR A 1076 14.96 30.39 -11.62
C THR A 1076 15.32 29.05 -12.25
N SER A 1077 14.94 27.93 -11.60
CA SER A 1077 15.05 26.55 -12.09
C SER A 1077 13.75 26.12 -12.78
#